data_AF-A0A2P1PP93-F1
#
_entry.id   AF-A0A2P1PP93-F1
#
_cell.length_a   1.000
_cell.length_b   1.000
_cell.length_c   1.000
_cell.angle_alpha   90.00
_cell.angle_beta   90.00
_cell.angle_gamma   90.00
#
_symmetry.space_group_name_H-M   'P 1'
#
loop_
_entity.id
_entity.type
_entity.pdbx_description
1 polymer ?
#
loop_
_entity_poly.entity_id
_entity_poly.type
_entity_poly.pdbx_seq_one_letter_code
_entity_poly.pdbx_strand_id
1 'polypeptide(L)'
;MQLDRPFVRLPIRFDAATLAQEVKALPEAAWRAHPQGYAGNSALPLIAAHGDPQLDRTKGPMRPTPWLAATPYLRDVLASLQSPIGRTRLMRIQGNGEAHAHVDTNYYWMTRYRVHVPIVTEPGVQFIVGKRAVNMAAGECWVFDTWSTHNVINTMPTERIHLVIDTIGGPAFKQWVDAGECPEVFNPPANPESRLIAKGHTQLPLALEHDNQPVVMSPFELRHWLNTCLSQLADPAQRPLLVPLLVRLDRTWAAWFAEHAALATGHAGFRQRLQEFDAALSALPKSILLRNGSDAVEFLRQVIVRVALNPELAWPEDQTAAFAVQDERQRPRAEAPTQTPKMEIAAPVPALLAAAPPLPEALPISAAAPVKRQSSAGVAPAYFDRPVFVVCPPRSGSSMLFEALCQSPEVLSIGGESHQIMEQIPGLNPGRVQFDSNRVDASAASAVTVAELTHGFFGQLRDRDGRPVRVDARRVRFVEKTPKNALRVSFLAAAYPDAHFVVLHREPHETISSMIDAWRSRRFVTYPRLPGWTGQPWSLLLTPGWREWNEKPLNEVAARQWAQTVRVLLDDLAQIPGDRVHVIRYQELLDAPEASLRRLCGALDLAWDRPIQELPPSKHTLTPHAKEKWRQNEALLREALPIAEPMVRRFADFMAAAEAARGPDVAPPVRARMRVTDDHATPLAKPAPAVLYGQAATAVAANTRPPETTAPKVAPEQAFGSVYTRGMAEILASIRSSVAVTTYQSGRVILLRSEGQGINTHFKSFPSPMGVAAQGDRLAIATARGLWEYHNQRGVAQALPPVGRHDACFVPRNQFLTGDIRVHEIAYTDQGLCVVNTRFSCLSGLDGVHSFVPRWQPKFITKLEATDRCHLNGLTVIDGKLRFVSCLAQTDTPGGWREHKADGGVIIDVASHECVATGLSMPHSPRWYQDRLWVLESGLGTLSQIDLATGRAHPFAELPGFVRGLAFVGPYALIGLSQIREGVFGGLPVMERIKERLSGVWVVDLGTARIAGFLRFEGQVQEIFDVALLPGLLFPELLEPEDERLQSSFVVPNGIAS
;
A
#
# COMPACT_ATOMS: atom_id res chain seq x y z
N MET A 1 -16.71 -5.52 -4.65
CA MET A 1 -17.74 -4.98 -3.75
C MET A 1 -17.39 -5.39 -2.33
N GLN A 2 -17.50 -4.49 -1.36
CA GLN A 2 -17.28 -4.81 0.06
C GLN A 2 -18.56 -5.42 0.67
N LEU A 3 -18.42 -6.47 1.46
CA LEU A 3 -19.49 -7.03 2.31
C LEU A 3 -19.05 -7.06 3.79
N ASP A 4 -20.01 -6.98 4.71
CA ASP A 4 -19.76 -7.03 6.16
C ASP A 4 -19.33 -8.42 6.68
N ARG A 5 -19.47 -9.45 5.82
CA ARG A 5 -19.15 -10.84 6.12
C ARG A 5 -18.33 -11.44 4.97
N PRO A 6 -17.25 -12.22 5.23
CA PRO A 6 -16.42 -12.79 4.17
C PRO A 6 -17.18 -13.68 3.18
N PHE A 7 -18.20 -14.40 3.66
CA PHE A 7 -19.09 -15.24 2.87
C PHE A 7 -20.53 -15.09 3.37
N VAL A 8 -21.49 -15.23 2.46
CA VAL A 8 -22.91 -15.35 2.77
C VAL A 8 -23.50 -16.48 1.92
N ARG A 9 -24.08 -17.50 2.56
CA ARG A 9 -24.88 -18.54 1.89
C ARG A 9 -26.34 -18.07 1.87
N LEU A 10 -26.88 -17.86 0.67
CA LEU A 10 -28.25 -17.42 0.47
C LEU A 10 -29.19 -18.61 0.76
N PRO A 11 -30.41 -18.40 1.30
CA PRO A 11 -31.36 -19.48 1.59
C PRO A 11 -32.11 -19.96 0.33
N ILE A 12 -31.40 -20.06 -0.79
CA ILE A 12 -31.87 -20.64 -2.06
C ILE A 12 -30.84 -21.64 -2.59
N ARG A 13 -31.31 -22.69 -3.26
CA ARG A 13 -30.47 -23.73 -3.87
C ARG A 13 -31.09 -24.27 -5.15
N PHE A 14 -30.27 -25.02 -5.89
CA PHE A 14 -30.54 -25.52 -7.23
C PHE A 14 -30.19 -27.01 -7.33
N ASP A 15 -30.77 -27.70 -8.32
CA ASP A 15 -30.44 -29.09 -8.62
C ASP A 15 -29.09 -29.18 -9.34
N ALA A 16 -28.04 -29.44 -8.57
CA ALA A 16 -26.68 -29.62 -9.06
C ALA A 16 -26.55 -30.74 -10.12
N ALA A 17 -27.36 -31.80 -10.05
CA ALA A 17 -27.29 -32.90 -11.01
C ALA A 17 -27.84 -32.46 -12.38
N THR A 18 -28.96 -31.74 -12.41
CA THR A 18 -29.48 -31.15 -13.65
C THR A 18 -28.56 -30.05 -14.19
N LEU A 19 -27.96 -29.21 -13.33
CA LEU A 19 -26.95 -28.23 -13.77
C LEU A 19 -25.70 -28.91 -14.36
N ALA A 20 -25.20 -29.97 -13.74
CA ALA A 20 -24.04 -30.72 -14.24
C ALA A 20 -24.32 -31.41 -15.58
N GLN A 21 -25.56 -31.89 -15.81
CA GLN A 21 -25.98 -32.43 -17.11
C GLN A 21 -25.98 -31.34 -18.20
N GLU A 22 -26.52 -30.15 -17.93
CA GLU A 22 -26.51 -29.04 -18.89
C GLU A 22 -25.09 -28.53 -19.18
N VAL A 23 -24.22 -28.44 -18.17
CA VAL A 23 -22.81 -28.08 -18.36
C VAL A 23 -22.07 -29.14 -19.18
N LYS A 24 -22.31 -30.43 -18.94
CA LYS A 24 -21.69 -31.55 -19.67
C LYS A 24 -22.16 -31.65 -21.13
N ALA A 25 -23.31 -31.08 -21.47
CA ALA A 25 -23.81 -31.02 -22.85
C ALA A 25 -23.18 -29.90 -23.70
N LEU A 26 -22.46 -28.95 -23.09
CA LEU A 26 -21.75 -27.89 -23.81
C LEU A 26 -20.46 -28.46 -24.45
N PRO A 27 -20.12 -28.07 -25.70
CA PRO A 27 -18.92 -28.58 -26.37
C PRO A 27 -17.65 -28.02 -25.73
N GLU A 28 -16.58 -28.82 -25.68
CA GLU A 28 -15.30 -28.42 -25.05
C GLU A 28 -14.73 -27.13 -25.69
N ALA A 29 -14.96 -26.92 -27.00
CA ALA A 29 -14.56 -25.71 -27.72
C ALA A 29 -15.26 -24.40 -27.27
N ALA A 30 -16.32 -24.48 -26.45
CA ALA A 30 -16.92 -23.32 -25.80
C ALA A 30 -16.12 -22.85 -24.57
N TRP A 31 -15.31 -23.72 -23.97
CA TRP A 31 -14.41 -23.36 -22.89
C TRP A 31 -13.15 -22.68 -23.41
N ARG A 32 -12.70 -21.66 -22.68
CA ARG A 32 -11.54 -20.84 -23.06
C ARG A 32 -10.59 -20.72 -21.87
N ALA A 33 -9.29 -20.71 -22.11
CA ALA A 33 -8.31 -20.48 -21.05
C ALA A 33 -8.59 -19.14 -20.32
N HIS A 34 -8.46 -19.11 -19.00
CA HIS A 34 -8.74 -17.90 -18.23
C HIS A 34 -7.82 -16.74 -18.66
N PRO A 35 -8.30 -15.48 -18.79
CA PRO A 35 -7.50 -14.37 -19.33
C PRO A 35 -6.17 -14.07 -18.61
N GLN A 36 -6.01 -14.54 -17.37
CA GLN A 36 -4.79 -14.39 -16.57
C GLN A 36 -3.74 -15.49 -16.84
N GLY A 37 -4.00 -16.47 -17.72
CA GLY A 37 -3.01 -17.47 -18.14
C GLY A 37 -2.63 -18.50 -17.07
N TYR A 38 -3.51 -18.76 -16.11
CA TYR A 38 -3.32 -19.80 -15.10
C TYR A 38 -3.65 -21.18 -15.69
N ALA A 39 -2.66 -22.07 -15.72
CA ALA A 39 -2.84 -23.43 -16.20
C ALA A 39 -3.90 -24.17 -15.38
N GLY A 40 -4.79 -24.90 -16.05
CA GLY A 40 -5.93 -25.58 -15.44
C GLY A 40 -7.17 -24.73 -15.17
N ASN A 41 -7.13 -23.40 -15.39
CA ASN A 41 -8.29 -22.52 -15.22
C ASN A 41 -8.90 -22.16 -16.58
N SER A 42 -10.18 -22.47 -16.77
CA SER A 42 -10.94 -22.14 -17.99
C SER A 42 -12.32 -21.57 -17.69
N ALA A 43 -12.83 -20.71 -18.56
CA ALA A 43 -14.16 -20.10 -18.44
C ALA A 43 -14.97 -20.25 -19.73
N LEU A 44 -16.30 -20.28 -19.59
CA LEU A 44 -17.27 -20.34 -20.69
C LEU A 44 -18.31 -19.21 -20.46
N PRO A 45 -18.27 -18.12 -21.26
CA PRO A 45 -19.22 -17.02 -21.10
C PRO A 45 -20.65 -17.38 -21.54
N LEU A 46 -21.61 -17.10 -20.65
CA LEU A 46 -23.05 -17.26 -20.87
C LEU A 46 -23.75 -15.92 -21.10
N ILE A 47 -23.27 -14.84 -20.48
CA ILE A 47 -23.65 -13.45 -20.75
C ILE A 47 -22.36 -12.63 -20.85
N ALA A 48 -22.21 -11.89 -21.95
CA ALA A 48 -21.03 -11.12 -22.29
C ALA A 48 -21.40 -9.76 -22.90
N ALA A 49 -20.43 -8.84 -22.95
CA ALA A 49 -20.59 -7.57 -23.65
C ALA A 49 -20.94 -7.81 -25.13
N HIS A 50 -22.02 -7.21 -25.59
CA HIS A 50 -22.65 -7.40 -26.90
C HIS A 50 -23.07 -8.85 -27.24
N GLY A 51 -22.94 -9.80 -26.30
CA GLY A 51 -23.26 -11.22 -26.50
C GLY A 51 -22.13 -12.06 -27.10
N ASP A 52 -20.94 -11.48 -27.27
CA ASP A 52 -19.81 -12.15 -27.91
C ASP A 52 -19.06 -13.09 -26.93
N PRO A 53 -19.11 -14.43 -27.11
CA PRO A 53 -18.37 -15.37 -26.26
C PRO A 53 -16.84 -15.28 -26.41
N GLN A 54 -16.34 -14.58 -27.43
CA GLN A 54 -14.91 -14.32 -27.62
C GLN A 54 -14.40 -13.12 -26.81
N LEU A 55 -15.26 -12.22 -26.33
CA LEU A 55 -14.88 -11.00 -25.61
C LEU A 55 -15.22 -11.06 -24.11
N ASP A 56 -14.26 -11.42 -23.26
CA ASP A 56 -14.40 -11.40 -21.80
C ASP A 56 -14.25 -9.97 -21.22
N ARG A 57 -15.03 -9.02 -21.75
CA ARG A 57 -15.00 -7.58 -21.39
C ARG A 57 -16.08 -7.21 -20.37
N THR A 58 -15.78 -6.19 -19.55
CA THR A 58 -16.68 -5.63 -18.51
C THR A 58 -17.30 -4.28 -18.89
N LYS A 59 -17.22 -3.87 -20.16
CA LYS A 59 -17.80 -2.64 -20.71
C LYS A 59 -18.66 -2.96 -21.95
N GLY A 60 -19.82 -2.31 -22.05
CA GLY A 60 -20.79 -2.46 -23.13
C GLY A 60 -21.96 -3.39 -22.78
N PRO A 61 -23.13 -3.25 -23.44
CA PRO A 61 -24.39 -3.88 -23.03
C PRO A 61 -24.30 -5.40 -22.94
N MET A 62 -24.74 -5.95 -21.81
CA MET A 62 -24.67 -7.38 -21.52
C MET A 62 -25.80 -8.12 -22.25
N ARG A 63 -25.45 -9.14 -23.04
CA ARG A 63 -26.39 -9.95 -23.82
C ARG A 63 -26.06 -11.45 -23.69
N PRO A 64 -27.04 -12.35 -23.87
CA PRO A 64 -26.80 -13.79 -23.86
C PRO A 64 -25.81 -14.19 -24.96
N THR A 65 -24.90 -15.11 -24.66
CA THR A 65 -24.19 -15.86 -25.69
C THR A 65 -25.05 -17.03 -26.18
N PRO A 66 -24.75 -17.65 -27.34
CA PRO A 66 -25.49 -18.82 -27.83
C PRO A 66 -25.55 -19.99 -26.82
N TRP A 67 -24.55 -20.10 -25.93
CA TRP A 67 -24.47 -21.17 -24.93
C TRP A 67 -25.54 -21.08 -23.83
N LEU A 68 -26.06 -19.88 -23.52
CA LEU A 68 -27.17 -19.74 -22.57
C LEU A 68 -28.51 -20.21 -23.17
N ALA A 69 -28.68 -20.15 -24.49
CA ALA A 69 -29.87 -20.69 -25.16
C ALA A 69 -29.91 -22.23 -25.11
N ALA A 70 -28.74 -22.89 -25.06
CA ALA A 70 -28.61 -24.33 -24.94
C ALA A 70 -28.79 -24.85 -23.49
N THR A 71 -28.89 -23.97 -22.49
CA THR A 71 -28.84 -24.33 -21.06
C THR A 71 -30.02 -23.71 -20.28
N PRO A 72 -31.24 -24.25 -20.45
CA PRO A 72 -32.47 -23.64 -19.94
C PRO A 72 -32.56 -23.62 -18.40
N TYR A 73 -31.95 -24.56 -17.69
CA TYR A 73 -31.92 -24.49 -16.22
C TYR A 73 -30.86 -23.52 -15.71
N LEU A 74 -29.71 -23.39 -16.39
CA LEU A 74 -28.81 -22.26 -16.11
C LEU A 74 -29.51 -20.91 -16.33
N ARG A 75 -30.35 -20.77 -17.36
CA ARG A 75 -31.21 -19.58 -17.54
C ARG A 75 -32.19 -19.38 -16.38
N ASP A 76 -32.84 -20.43 -15.88
CA ASP A 76 -33.74 -20.35 -14.72
C ASP A 76 -33.02 -19.87 -13.45
N VAL A 77 -31.79 -20.36 -13.20
CA VAL A 77 -30.95 -19.87 -12.09
C VAL A 77 -30.77 -18.35 -12.18
N LEU A 78 -30.42 -17.82 -13.35
CA LEU A 78 -30.21 -16.38 -13.55
C LEU A 78 -31.50 -15.58 -13.35
N ALA A 79 -32.63 -16.05 -13.90
CA ALA A 79 -33.92 -15.38 -13.75
C ALA A 79 -34.45 -15.42 -12.30
N SER A 80 -34.14 -16.49 -11.54
CA SER A 80 -34.57 -16.65 -10.15
C SER A 80 -33.94 -15.64 -9.16
N LEU A 81 -32.82 -15.01 -9.54
CA LEU A 81 -32.23 -13.92 -8.74
C LEU A 81 -33.04 -12.62 -8.80
N GLN A 82 -33.99 -12.49 -9.75
CA GLN A 82 -34.90 -11.34 -9.90
C GLN A 82 -34.16 -9.99 -9.87
N SER A 83 -33.04 -9.93 -10.59
CA SER A 83 -32.05 -8.85 -10.56
C SER A 83 -31.49 -8.64 -11.98
N PRO A 84 -31.09 -7.42 -12.39
CA PRO A 84 -30.38 -7.21 -13.66
C PRO A 84 -29.07 -8.00 -13.69
N ILE A 85 -28.98 -8.97 -14.59
CA ILE A 85 -27.82 -9.86 -14.68
C ILE A 85 -26.76 -9.23 -15.58
N GLY A 86 -25.55 -9.11 -15.04
CA GLY A 86 -24.38 -8.65 -15.77
C GLY A 86 -23.60 -9.82 -16.38
N ARG A 87 -22.29 -9.66 -16.43
CA ARG A 87 -21.38 -10.66 -16.99
C ARG A 87 -21.49 -11.99 -16.23
N THR A 88 -21.73 -13.07 -16.97
CA THR A 88 -22.01 -14.39 -16.40
C THR A 88 -21.23 -15.47 -17.14
N ARG A 89 -20.59 -16.37 -16.41
CA ARG A 89 -19.69 -17.41 -16.95
C ARG A 89 -19.65 -18.64 -16.07
N LEU A 90 -19.49 -19.82 -16.68
CA LEU A 90 -19.00 -20.99 -15.94
C LEU A 90 -17.49 -20.81 -15.73
N MET A 91 -16.98 -21.18 -14.56
CA MET A 91 -15.55 -21.17 -14.24
C MET A 91 -15.12 -22.55 -13.74
N ARG A 92 -14.27 -23.23 -14.53
CA ARG A 92 -13.68 -24.55 -14.27
C ARG A 92 -12.23 -24.39 -13.80
N ILE A 93 -11.89 -25.08 -12.70
CA ILE A 93 -10.55 -25.22 -12.15
C ILE A 93 -10.23 -26.73 -12.18
N GLN A 94 -9.16 -27.13 -12.86
CA GLN A 94 -8.73 -28.54 -12.91
C GLN A 94 -8.32 -29.07 -11.52
N GLY A 95 -8.22 -30.39 -11.40
CA GLY A 95 -7.73 -31.04 -10.18
C GLY A 95 -6.32 -30.60 -9.80
N ASN A 96 -6.07 -30.40 -8.51
CA ASN A 96 -4.85 -29.82 -7.94
C ASN A 96 -4.55 -28.38 -8.44
N GLY A 97 -5.56 -27.66 -8.92
CA GLY A 97 -5.45 -26.29 -9.45
C GLY A 97 -5.70 -25.19 -8.41
N GLU A 98 -5.22 -23.97 -8.70
CA GLU A 98 -5.40 -22.78 -7.87
C GLU A 98 -5.87 -21.59 -8.73
N ALA A 99 -6.76 -20.74 -8.19
CA ALA A 99 -7.06 -19.41 -8.70
C ALA A 99 -6.54 -18.36 -7.71
N HIS A 100 -5.22 -18.11 -7.81
CA HIS A 100 -4.37 -17.42 -6.82
C HIS A 100 -4.99 -16.18 -6.14
N ALA A 101 -4.52 -15.92 -4.91
CA ALA A 101 -4.92 -14.78 -4.08
C ALA A 101 -4.90 -13.42 -4.82
N HIS A 102 -6.06 -12.75 -4.91
CA HIS A 102 -6.22 -11.43 -5.53
C HIS A 102 -7.34 -10.61 -4.86
N VAL A 103 -7.50 -9.35 -5.30
CA VAL A 103 -8.55 -8.42 -4.87
C VAL A 103 -9.19 -7.78 -6.10
N ASP A 104 -10.52 -7.66 -6.13
CA ASP A 104 -11.22 -7.02 -7.25
C ASP A 104 -11.41 -5.52 -7.01
N THR A 105 -10.44 -4.75 -7.52
CA THR A 105 -10.42 -3.27 -7.45
C THR A 105 -11.00 -2.57 -8.69
N ASN A 106 -11.46 -3.33 -9.69
CA ASN A 106 -12.03 -2.76 -10.91
C ASN A 106 -13.43 -2.17 -10.65
N TYR A 107 -13.71 -0.99 -11.22
CA TYR A 107 -15.03 -0.33 -11.17
C TYR A 107 -16.21 -1.29 -11.33
N TYR A 108 -16.14 -2.19 -12.32
CA TYR A 108 -17.25 -3.09 -12.62
C TYR A 108 -17.60 -3.98 -11.42
N TRP A 109 -16.63 -4.64 -10.81
CA TRP A 109 -16.87 -5.50 -9.64
C TRP A 109 -16.99 -4.74 -8.32
N MET A 110 -16.69 -3.43 -8.28
CA MET A 110 -16.93 -2.63 -7.09
C MET A 110 -18.42 -2.41 -6.81
N THR A 111 -19.26 -2.31 -7.85
CA THR A 111 -20.71 -2.05 -7.72
C THR A 111 -21.63 -3.27 -7.88
N ARG A 112 -21.09 -4.45 -8.23
CA ARG A 112 -21.87 -5.70 -8.36
C ARG A 112 -21.58 -6.68 -7.22
N TYR A 113 -22.62 -7.39 -6.80
CA TYR A 113 -22.47 -8.67 -6.11
C TYR A 113 -21.94 -9.70 -7.11
N ARG A 114 -21.02 -10.56 -6.65
CA ARG A 114 -20.64 -11.78 -7.39
C ARG A 114 -21.25 -13.00 -6.72
N VAL A 115 -22.17 -13.65 -7.43
CA VAL A 115 -22.85 -14.85 -6.98
C VAL A 115 -22.12 -16.08 -7.53
N HIS A 116 -21.86 -17.05 -6.66
CA HIS A 116 -21.30 -18.35 -6.98
C HIS A 116 -22.34 -19.44 -6.73
N VAL A 117 -22.63 -20.25 -7.75
CA VAL A 117 -23.43 -21.47 -7.65
C VAL A 117 -22.55 -22.67 -8.01
N PRO A 118 -22.13 -23.51 -7.05
CA PRO A 118 -21.31 -24.68 -7.32
C PRO A 118 -22.11 -25.75 -8.09
N ILE A 119 -21.53 -26.29 -9.15
CA ILE A 119 -22.15 -27.32 -10.00
C ILE A 119 -21.39 -28.64 -9.87
N VAL A 120 -20.07 -28.57 -9.99
CA VAL A 120 -19.14 -29.68 -9.70
C VAL A 120 -18.15 -29.16 -8.66
N THR A 121 -18.08 -29.83 -7.51
CA THR A 121 -17.25 -29.43 -6.36
C THR A 121 -17.13 -30.62 -5.41
N GLU A 122 -16.10 -30.63 -4.57
CA GLU A 122 -15.85 -31.67 -3.57
C GLU A 122 -15.48 -31.04 -2.21
N PRO A 123 -15.69 -31.73 -1.07
CA PRO A 123 -15.47 -31.17 0.28
C PRO A 123 -14.04 -30.75 0.65
N GLY A 124 -13.05 -30.97 -0.23
CA GLY A 124 -11.68 -30.46 -0.07
C GLY A 124 -11.42 -29.13 -0.77
N VAL A 125 -12.30 -28.68 -1.68
CA VAL A 125 -12.13 -27.40 -2.39
C VAL A 125 -12.26 -26.25 -1.39
N GLN A 126 -11.26 -25.37 -1.35
CA GLN A 126 -11.19 -24.26 -0.41
C GLN A 126 -11.48 -22.94 -1.12
N PHE A 127 -12.61 -22.30 -0.79
CA PHE A 127 -12.83 -20.88 -1.03
C PHE A 127 -12.29 -20.09 0.15
N ILE A 128 -11.36 -19.17 -0.09
CA ILE A 128 -10.66 -18.41 0.95
C ILE A 128 -10.93 -16.92 0.73
N VAL A 129 -11.33 -16.21 1.78
CA VAL A 129 -11.52 -14.75 1.81
C VAL A 129 -10.93 -14.22 3.12
N GLY A 130 -9.90 -13.39 3.04
CA GLY A 130 -9.11 -12.95 4.19
C GLY A 130 -8.50 -14.15 4.92
N LYS A 131 -8.82 -14.28 6.22
CA LYS A 131 -8.41 -15.43 7.07
C LYS A 131 -9.48 -16.51 7.21
N ARG A 132 -10.61 -16.41 6.50
CA ARG A 132 -11.69 -17.40 6.49
C ARG A 132 -11.62 -18.31 5.27
N ALA A 133 -11.88 -19.59 5.48
CA ALA A 133 -12.07 -20.58 4.43
C ALA A 133 -13.42 -21.30 4.58
N VAL A 134 -14.05 -21.63 3.47
CA VAL A 134 -15.24 -22.49 3.38
C VAL A 134 -15.16 -23.41 2.16
N ASN A 135 -15.83 -24.55 2.22
CA ASN A 135 -16.31 -25.26 1.05
C ASN A 135 -17.71 -24.73 0.67
N MET A 136 -17.97 -24.58 -0.63
CA MET A 136 -19.29 -24.28 -1.16
C MET A 136 -19.82 -25.58 -1.79
N ALA A 137 -20.92 -26.13 -1.29
CA ALA A 137 -21.43 -27.42 -1.71
C ALA A 137 -22.27 -27.35 -2.99
N ALA A 138 -22.39 -28.48 -3.69
CA ALA A 138 -23.07 -28.56 -4.98
C ALA A 138 -24.54 -28.11 -4.88
N GLY A 139 -24.93 -27.15 -5.72
CA GLY A 139 -26.28 -26.61 -5.81
C GLY A 139 -26.58 -25.43 -4.87
N GLU A 140 -25.70 -25.09 -3.94
CA GLU A 140 -25.87 -23.93 -3.05
C GLU A 140 -25.74 -22.59 -3.81
N CYS A 141 -26.20 -21.50 -3.20
CA CYS A 141 -26.05 -20.14 -3.72
C CYS A 141 -25.27 -19.27 -2.72
N TRP A 142 -24.17 -18.66 -3.15
CA TRP A 142 -23.27 -17.91 -2.29
C TRP A 142 -22.92 -16.54 -2.88
N VAL A 143 -22.74 -15.53 -2.02
CA VAL A 143 -21.92 -14.34 -2.31
C VAL A 143 -20.75 -14.25 -1.33
N PHE A 144 -19.73 -13.47 -1.67
CA PHE A 144 -18.53 -13.32 -0.85
C PHE A 144 -17.93 -11.92 -0.97
N ASP A 145 -17.14 -11.51 0.02
CA ASP A 145 -16.46 -10.22 -0.01
C ASP A 145 -15.35 -10.22 -1.06
N THR A 146 -15.54 -9.42 -2.12
CA THR A 146 -14.58 -9.25 -3.22
C THR A 146 -13.61 -8.08 -2.96
N TRP A 147 -13.85 -7.28 -1.91
CA TRP A 147 -12.95 -6.21 -1.47
C TRP A 147 -11.75 -6.75 -0.67
N SER A 148 -11.93 -7.84 0.08
CA SER A 148 -10.85 -8.60 0.71
C SER A 148 -10.07 -9.46 -0.28
N THR A 149 -8.82 -9.78 0.08
CA THR A 149 -8.00 -10.75 -0.64
C THR A 149 -8.64 -12.13 -0.62
N HIS A 150 -8.85 -12.72 -1.78
CA HIS A 150 -9.54 -14.00 -1.93
C HIS A 150 -8.84 -14.95 -2.91
N ASN A 151 -8.93 -16.25 -2.63
CA ASN A 151 -8.24 -17.34 -3.35
C ASN A 151 -9.16 -18.56 -3.47
N VAL A 152 -8.92 -19.41 -4.46
CA VAL A 152 -9.58 -20.73 -4.59
C VAL A 152 -8.55 -21.82 -4.78
N ILE A 153 -8.49 -22.78 -3.86
CA ILE A 153 -7.57 -23.93 -3.92
C ILE A 153 -8.39 -25.20 -4.14
N ASN A 154 -8.23 -25.85 -5.30
CA ASN A 154 -8.80 -27.17 -5.55
C ASN A 154 -7.75 -28.24 -5.20
N THR A 155 -7.76 -28.76 -3.98
CA THR A 155 -6.85 -29.83 -3.54
C THR A 155 -7.27 -31.23 -3.99
N MET A 156 -8.35 -31.35 -4.77
CA MET A 156 -8.92 -32.63 -5.20
C MET A 156 -8.43 -33.00 -6.60
N PRO A 157 -8.38 -34.29 -6.98
CA PRO A 157 -7.92 -34.72 -8.31
C PRO A 157 -8.93 -34.45 -9.43
N THR A 158 -10.18 -34.12 -9.08
CA THR A 158 -11.29 -33.81 -9.99
C THR A 158 -11.37 -32.32 -10.32
N GLU A 159 -12.05 -31.98 -11.40
CA GLU A 159 -12.32 -30.58 -11.75
C GLU A 159 -13.47 -29.98 -10.94
N ARG A 160 -13.36 -28.70 -10.58
CA ARG A 160 -14.41 -27.93 -9.90
C ARG A 160 -14.96 -26.83 -10.81
N ILE A 161 -16.27 -26.87 -11.04
CA ILE A 161 -17.05 -25.94 -11.87
C ILE A 161 -18.10 -25.23 -10.99
N HIS A 162 -18.07 -23.89 -10.97
CA HIS A 162 -19.23 -23.09 -10.53
C HIS A 162 -19.73 -22.24 -11.70
N LEU A 163 -21.02 -21.93 -11.68
CA LEU A 163 -21.55 -20.75 -12.33
C LEU A 163 -21.17 -19.51 -11.51
N VAL A 164 -20.69 -18.47 -12.19
CA VAL A 164 -20.28 -17.19 -11.62
C VAL A 164 -21.05 -16.07 -12.31
N ILE A 165 -21.77 -15.29 -11.52
CA ILE A 165 -22.74 -14.28 -11.97
C ILE A 165 -22.35 -12.94 -11.34
N ASP A 166 -21.93 -11.95 -12.14
CA ASP A 166 -21.79 -10.57 -11.69
C ASP A 166 -23.19 -9.89 -11.84
N THR A 167 -23.76 -9.28 -10.78
CA THR A 167 -25.08 -8.61 -10.83
C THR A 167 -25.17 -7.39 -9.92
N ILE A 168 -25.86 -6.33 -10.36
CA ILE A 168 -26.05 -5.08 -9.59
C ILE A 168 -26.95 -5.26 -8.35
N GLY A 169 -27.71 -6.36 -8.29
CA GLY A 169 -28.69 -6.62 -7.25
C GLY A 169 -30.05 -5.95 -7.51
N GLY A 170 -30.98 -6.17 -6.58
CA GLY A 170 -32.34 -5.63 -6.60
C GLY A 170 -33.07 -6.00 -5.29
N PRO A 171 -34.29 -5.50 -5.05
CA PRO A 171 -34.98 -5.69 -3.76
C PRO A 171 -35.14 -7.16 -3.35
N ALA A 172 -35.55 -8.04 -4.28
CA ALA A 172 -35.66 -9.48 -4.04
C ALA A 172 -34.30 -10.15 -3.79
N PHE A 173 -33.27 -9.78 -4.56
CA PHE A 173 -31.91 -10.29 -4.36
C PHE A 173 -31.33 -9.86 -2.99
N LYS A 174 -31.57 -8.62 -2.58
CA LYS A 174 -31.12 -8.09 -1.28
C LYS A 174 -31.77 -8.84 -0.11
N GLN A 175 -33.05 -9.21 -0.22
CA GLN A 175 -33.72 -10.07 0.76
C GLN A 175 -33.02 -11.44 0.89
N TRP A 176 -32.57 -12.05 -0.22
CA TRP A 176 -31.80 -13.30 -0.16
C TRP A 176 -30.41 -13.15 0.49
N VAL A 177 -29.74 -12.01 0.32
CA VAL A 177 -28.47 -11.71 0.99
C VAL A 177 -28.67 -11.43 2.48
N ASP A 178 -29.72 -10.69 2.85
CA ASP A 178 -29.99 -10.30 4.25
C ASP A 178 -30.51 -11.46 5.10
N ALA A 179 -31.31 -12.36 4.50
CA ALA A 179 -31.67 -13.65 5.09
C ALA A 179 -30.55 -14.71 4.97
N GLY A 180 -29.38 -14.35 4.45
CA GLY A 180 -28.25 -15.25 4.26
C GLY A 180 -27.43 -15.45 5.54
N GLU A 181 -27.04 -16.70 5.78
CA GLU A 181 -26.16 -17.09 6.90
C GLU A 181 -24.68 -16.89 6.53
N CYS A 182 -23.80 -16.84 7.54
CA CYS A 182 -22.35 -16.86 7.35
C CYS A 182 -21.75 -18.03 8.16
N PRO A 183 -21.54 -19.21 7.54
CA PRO A 183 -21.12 -20.39 8.29
C PRO A 183 -19.68 -20.28 8.83
N GLU A 184 -19.49 -20.60 10.11
CA GLU A 184 -18.18 -20.45 10.78
C GLU A 184 -17.24 -21.65 10.62
N VAL A 185 -17.74 -22.80 10.18
CA VAL A 185 -16.95 -24.02 9.92
C VAL A 185 -16.51 -24.11 8.46
N PHE A 186 -15.44 -24.87 8.19
CA PHE A 186 -14.92 -25.04 6.83
C PHE A 186 -15.89 -25.83 5.92
N ASN A 187 -16.41 -26.96 6.38
CA ASN A 187 -17.44 -27.74 5.69
C ASN A 187 -18.79 -27.53 6.39
N PRO A 188 -19.62 -26.55 5.97
CA PRO A 188 -20.89 -26.27 6.62
C PRO A 188 -21.93 -27.37 6.31
N PRO A 189 -22.78 -27.75 7.27
CA PRO A 189 -23.93 -28.61 6.98
C PRO A 189 -24.88 -27.89 6.02
N ALA A 190 -25.61 -28.64 5.19
CA ALA A 190 -26.59 -28.08 4.27
C ALA A 190 -27.69 -27.33 5.03
N ASN A 191 -28.09 -26.15 4.54
CA ASN A 191 -29.13 -25.35 5.17
C ASN A 191 -30.53 -25.99 4.95
N PRO A 192 -31.26 -26.40 6.00
CA PRO A 192 -32.58 -27.02 5.85
C PRO A 192 -33.68 -26.06 5.38
N GLU A 193 -33.51 -24.76 5.61
CA GLU A 193 -34.43 -23.69 5.18
C GLU A 193 -34.20 -23.27 3.72
N SER A 194 -33.14 -23.77 3.06
CA SER A 194 -32.79 -23.38 1.70
C SER A 194 -33.81 -23.86 0.66
N ARG A 195 -34.53 -22.90 0.06
CA ARG A 195 -35.56 -23.14 -0.95
C ARG A 195 -34.94 -23.67 -2.24
N LEU A 196 -35.36 -24.86 -2.66
CA LEU A 196 -35.01 -25.41 -3.98
C LEU A 196 -35.80 -24.68 -5.09
N ILE A 197 -35.08 -24.10 -6.05
CA ILE A 197 -35.65 -23.54 -7.28
C ILE A 197 -35.59 -24.63 -8.36
N ALA A 198 -36.72 -25.29 -8.64
CA ALA A 198 -36.79 -26.36 -9.63
C ALA A 198 -36.69 -25.85 -11.09
N LYS A 199 -36.31 -26.74 -12.01
CA LYS A 199 -36.31 -26.48 -13.46
C LYS A 199 -37.73 -26.27 -13.99
N GLY A 200 -37.89 -25.31 -14.91
CA GLY A 200 -39.18 -24.85 -15.41
C GLY A 200 -39.67 -23.57 -14.72
N HIS A 201 -38.80 -22.82 -14.05
CA HIS A 201 -39.11 -21.52 -13.44
C HIS A 201 -39.12 -20.37 -14.47
N THR A 202 -39.20 -20.73 -15.77
CA THR A 202 -38.92 -19.97 -16.98
C THR A 202 -39.84 -18.77 -17.24
N GLN A 203 -40.94 -18.64 -16.50
CA GLN A 203 -41.89 -17.53 -16.63
C GLN A 203 -41.34 -16.19 -16.08
N LEU A 204 -40.24 -16.21 -15.32
CA LEU A 204 -39.56 -14.98 -14.89
C LEU A 204 -38.76 -14.36 -16.05
N PRO A 205 -38.93 -13.06 -16.34
CA PRO A 205 -38.14 -12.38 -17.36
C PRO A 205 -36.68 -12.22 -16.90
N LEU A 206 -35.74 -12.64 -17.74
CA LEU A 206 -34.31 -12.44 -17.49
C LEU A 206 -33.93 -10.99 -17.83
N ALA A 207 -33.81 -10.15 -16.80
CA ALA A 207 -33.29 -8.80 -16.90
C ALA A 207 -31.76 -8.80 -17.08
N LEU A 208 -31.22 -7.86 -17.85
CA LEU A 208 -29.80 -7.77 -18.20
C LEU A 208 -29.28 -6.33 -18.04
N GLU A 209 -28.00 -6.16 -17.70
CA GLU A 209 -27.37 -4.84 -17.67
C GLU A 209 -27.24 -4.23 -19.08
N HIS A 210 -28.07 -3.24 -19.42
CA HIS A 210 -27.89 -2.46 -20.66
C HIS A 210 -26.68 -1.52 -20.55
N ASP A 211 -26.61 -0.74 -19.49
CA ASP A 211 -25.55 0.25 -19.27
C ASP A 211 -24.76 -0.11 -18.02
N ASN A 212 -23.47 -0.44 -18.20
CA ASN A 212 -22.64 -0.91 -17.10
C ASN A 212 -21.54 0.06 -16.65
N GLN A 213 -21.24 1.08 -17.45
CA GLN A 213 -20.29 2.16 -17.19
C GLN A 213 -20.85 3.47 -17.78
N PRO A 214 -20.61 4.64 -17.18
CA PRO A 214 -21.20 5.90 -17.66
C PRO A 214 -20.49 6.45 -18.90
N VAL A 215 -21.20 7.18 -19.78
CA VAL A 215 -20.60 7.94 -20.90
C VAL A 215 -19.68 9.04 -20.35
N VAL A 216 -20.16 9.77 -19.35
CA VAL A 216 -19.40 10.69 -18.50
C VAL A 216 -19.85 10.44 -17.05
N MET A 217 -18.91 10.14 -16.16
CA MET A 217 -19.20 9.88 -14.74
C MET A 217 -19.78 11.12 -14.04
N SER A 218 -20.86 10.93 -13.28
CA SER A 218 -21.52 12.05 -12.60
C SER A 218 -20.64 12.61 -11.48
N PRO A 219 -20.72 13.91 -11.13
CA PRO A 219 -19.95 14.48 -10.02
C PRO A 219 -20.23 13.82 -8.67
N PHE A 220 -21.42 13.25 -8.46
CA PHE A 220 -21.76 12.51 -7.24
C PHE A 220 -21.07 11.14 -7.17
N GLU A 221 -21.07 10.40 -8.28
CA GLU A 221 -20.38 9.12 -8.43
C GLU A 221 -18.85 9.28 -8.33
N LEU A 222 -18.31 10.33 -8.97
CA LEU A 222 -16.90 10.70 -8.86
C LEU A 222 -16.52 10.98 -7.39
N ARG A 223 -17.30 11.79 -6.66
CA ARG A 223 -17.10 12.03 -5.22
C ARG A 223 -17.19 10.75 -4.40
N HIS A 224 -18.08 9.81 -4.73
CA HIS A 224 -18.15 8.52 -4.05
C HIS A 224 -16.81 7.78 -4.18
N TRP A 225 -16.26 7.62 -5.38
CA TRP A 225 -14.98 6.92 -5.57
C TRP A 225 -13.79 7.65 -4.93
N LEU A 226 -13.76 8.98 -5.00
CA LEU A 226 -12.74 9.79 -4.31
C LEU A 226 -12.81 9.59 -2.79
N ASN A 227 -14.00 9.65 -2.19
CA ASN A 227 -14.20 9.45 -0.75
C ASN A 227 -13.92 8.01 -0.32
N THR A 228 -14.32 7.01 -1.13
CA THR A 228 -14.03 5.58 -0.89
C THR A 228 -12.52 5.33 -0.89
N CYS A 229 -11.74 5.96 -1.77
CA CYS A 229 -10.28 5.90 -1.68
C CYS A 229 -9.77 6.46 -0.35
N LEU A 230 -10.24 7.64 0.07
CA LEU A 230 -9.76 8.32 1.29
C LEU A 230 -10.20 7.64 2.61
N SER A 231 -11.33 6.92 2.63
CA SER A 231 -11.78 6.15 3.80
C SER A 231 -11.06 4.81 3.91
N GLN A 232 -10.76 4.19 2.77
CA GLN A 232 -10.10 2.89 2.67
C GLN A 232 -8.57 2.95 2.77
N LEU A 233 -7.94 4.12 2.99
CA LEU A 233 -6.49 4.20 3.23
C LEU A 233 -6.06 3.33 4.41
N ALA A 234 -4.99 2.56 4.23
CA ALA A 234 -4.33 1.79 5.27
C ALA A 234 -3.51 2.68 6.21
N ASP A 235 -2.91 3.75 5.68
CA ASP A 235 -2.24 4.80 6.46
C ASP A 235 -2.97 6.16 6.34
N PRO A 236 -3.78 6.56 7.35
CA PRO A 236 -4.42 7.87 7.42
C PRO A 236 -3.46 9.08 7.54
N ALA A 237 -2.15 8.87 7.66
CA ALA A 237 -1.14 9.93 7.53
C ALA A 237 -0.81 10.27 6.06
N GLN A 238 -1.09 9.37 5.11
CA GLN A 238 -0.94 9.63 3.67
C GLN A 238 -2.12 10.42 3.07
N ARG A 239 -3.24 10.53 3.80
CA ARG A 239 -4.46 11.25 3.37
C ARG A 239 -4.22 12.68 2.84
N PRO A 240 -3.33 13.52 3.44
CA PRO A 240 -3.04 14.86 2.92
C PRO A 240 -2.29 14.89 1.57
N LEU A 241 -1.70 13.76 1.14
CA LEU A 241 -1.06 13.66 -0.17
C LEU A 241 -2.12 13.57 -1.28
N LEU A 242 -3.20 12.81 -1.04
CA LEU A 242 -4.30 12.61 -1.98
C LEU A 242 -5.31 13.77 -1.98
N VAL A 243 -5.72 14.25 -0.80
CA VAL A 243 -6.85 15.19 -0.65
C VAL A 243 -6.77 16.42 -1.57
N PRO A 244 -5.64 17.14 -1.73
CA PRO A 244 -5.55 18.30 -2.62
C PRO A 244 -5.85 17.94 -4.09
N LEU A 245 -5.41 16.76 -4.55
CA LEU A 245 -5.62 16.28 -5.91
C LEU A 245 -7.07 15.86 -6.12
N LEU A 246 -7.65 15.15 -5.14
CA LEU A 246 -9.04 14.68 -5.20
C LEU A 246 -10.01 15.87 -5.21
N VAL A 247 -9.78 16.87 -4.36
CA VAL A 247 -10.59 18.11 -4.30
C VAL A 247 -10.40 18.97 -5.56
N ARG A 248 -9.20 19.00 -6.17
CA ARG A 248 -8.99 19.66 -7.47
C ARG A 248 -9.78 18.98 -8.58
N LEU A 249 -9.79 17.63 -8.63
CA LEU A 249 -10.58 16.91 -9.63
C LEU A 249 -12.08 17.15 -9.41
N ASP A 250 -12.63 16.92 -8.21
CA ASP A 250 -14.06 17.12 -7.93
C ASP A 250 -14.53 18.52 -8.38
N ARG A 251 -13.82 19.58 -7.98
CA ARG A 251 -14.18 20.95 -8.35
C ARG A 251 -14.11 21.21 -9.85
N THR A 252 -13.03 20.80 -10.52
CA THR A 252 -12.88 21.06 -11.96
C THR A 252 -13.78 20.18 -12.82
N TRP A 253 -14.09 18.95 -12.39
CA TRP A 253 -15.03 18.02 -13.01
C TRP A 253 -16.47 18.50 -12.84
N ALA A 254 -16.88 18.87 -11.62
CA ALA A 254 -18.22 19.35 -11.34
C ALA A 254 -18.56 20.64 -12.09
N ALA A 255 -17.60 21.58 -12.20
CA ALA A 255 -17.77 22.79 -12.99
C ALA A 255 -17.99 22.49 -14.48
N TRP A 256 -17.16 21.62 -15.08
CA TRP A 256 -17.27 21.26 -16.50
C TRP A 256 -18.52 20.42 -16.80
N PHE A 257 -18.96 19.60 -15.85
CA PHE A 257 -20.22 18.86 -15.95
C PHE A 257 -21.44 19.76 -15.82
N ALA A 258 -21.37 20.86 -15.06
CA ALA A 258 -22.43 21.87 -15.04
C ALA A 258 -22.52 22.66 -16.37
N GLU A 259 -21.40 22.82 -17.08
CA GLU A 259 -21.33 23.54 -18.36
C GLU A 259 -21.72 22.68 -19.58
N HIS A 260 -21.33 21.39 -19.59
CA HIS A 260 -21.50 20.52 -20.77
C HIS A 260 -22.26 19.21 -20.53
N ALA A 261 -22.68 18.92 -19.30
CA ALA A 261 -23.29 17.63 -18.92
C ALA A 261 -22.48 16.43 -19.45
N ALA A 262 -23.15 15.46 -20.10
CA ALA A 262 -22.53 14.33 -20.78
C ALA A 262 -22.47 14.49 -22.32
N LEU A 263 -22.49 15.74 -22.82
CA LEU A 263 -22.50 16.01 -24.26
C LEU A 263 -21.13 15.81 -24.91
N ALA A 264 -21.14 15.37 -26.17
CA ALA A 264 -19.92 15.07 -26.93
C ALA A 264 -18.96 16.26 -27.05
N THR A 265 -19.49 17.49 -27.07
CA THR A 265 -18.72 18.74 -27.06
C THR A 265 -17.84 18.90 -25.81
N GLY A 266 -18.29 18.42 -24.65
CA GLY A 266 -17.55 18.47 -23.39
C GLY A 266 -16.43 17.42 -23.27
N HIS A 267 -16.47 16.34 -24.07
CA HIS A 267 -15.58 15.17 -23.92
C HIS A 267 -14.09 15.52 -23.97
N ALA A 268 -13.67 16.55 -24.72
CA ALA A 268 -12.28 16.98 -24.78
C ALA A 268 -11.78 17.52 -23.43
N GLY A 269 -12.56 18.38 -22.76
CA GLY A 269 -12.18 18.95 -21.47
C GLY A 269 -12.34 18.01 -20.28
N PHE A 270 -13.22 16.99 -20.38
CA PHE A 270 -13.22 15.87 -19.44
C PHE A 270 -11.93 15.05 -19.57
N ARG A 271 -11.52 14.72 -20.80
CA ARG A 271 -10.27 13.98 -21.07
C ARG A 271 -9.04 14.71 -20.52
N GLN A 272 -8.96 16.03 -20.73
CA GLN A 272 -7.90 16.87 -20.16
C GLN A 272 -7.86 16.77 -18.62
N ARG A 273 -9.01 16.84 -17.94
CA ARG A 273 -9.09 16.76 -16.47
C ARG A 273 -8.64 15.40 -15.94
N LEU A 274 -8.93 14.30 -16.63
CA LEU A 274 -8.41 12.96 -16.28
C LEU A 274 -6.90 12.88 -16.50
N GLN A 275 -6.37 13.47 -17.58
CA GLN A 275 -4.92 13.51 -17.85
C GLN A 275 -4.16 14.34 -16.80
N GLU A 276 -4.67 15.53 -16.44
CA GLU A 276 -4.11 16.35 -15.36
C GLU A 276 -4.15 15.63 -14.00
N PHE A 277 -5.23 14.90 -13.73
CA PHE A 277 -5.38 14.14 -12.49
C PHE A 277 -4.44 12.91 -12.42
N ASP A 278 -4.32 12.13 -13.50
CA ASP A 278 -3.45 10.95 -13.53
C ASP A 278 -1.95 11.33 -13.51
N ALA A 279 -1.60 12.44 -14.16
CA ALA A 279 -0.27 13.05 -14.03
C ALA A 279 0.01 13.48 -12.58
N ALA A 280 -0.98 14.05 -11.88
CA ALA A 280 -0.84 14.43 -10.48
C ALA A 280 -0.81 13.22 -9.52
N LEU A 281 -1.61 12.17 -9.77
CA LEU A 281 -1.52 10.90 -9.04
C LEU A 281 -0.15 10.25 -9.21
N SER A 282 0.48 10.39 -10.38
CA SER A 282 1.84 9.91 -10.63
C SER A 282 2.91 10.65 -9.80
N ALA A 283 2.61 11.81 -9.22
CA ALA A 283 3.54 12.50 -8.31
C ALA A 283 3.51 11.95 -6.87
N LEU A 284 2.65 10.98 -6.56
CA LEU A 284 2.48 10.43 -5.21
C LEU A 284 3.50 9.29 -4.92
N PRO A 285 3.80 9.02 -3.63
CA PRO A 285 4.62 7.87 -3.24
C PRO A 285 4.03 6.53 -3.70
N LYS A 286 4.89 5.64 -4.20
CA LYS A 286 4.55 4.29 -4.74
C LYS A 286 4.22 3.26 -3.64
N SER A 287 3.57 3.70 -2.58
CA SER A 287 3.29 2.91 -1.37
C SER A 287 2.10 3.49 -0.59
N ILE A 288 1.13 4.09 -1.29
CA ILE A 288 -0.15 4.47 -0.68
C ILE A 288 -1.07 3.26 -0.79
N LEU A 289 -1.21 2.50 0.29
CA LEU A 289 -2.03 1.29 0.31
C LEU A 289 -3.44 1.55 0.84
N LEU A 290 -4.40 0.79 0.33
CA LEU A 290 -5.72 0.64 0.90
C LEU A 290 -5.75 -0.52 1.90
N ARG A 291 -6.78 -0.57 2.76
CA ARG A 291 -6.94 -1.55 3.86
C ARG A 291 -6.95 -3.01 3.41
N ASN A 292 -7.25 -3.27 2.14
CA ASN A 292 -7.19 -4.59 1.50
C ASN A 292 -5.82 -4.92 0.87
N GLY A 293 -4.80 -4.07 1.06
CA GLY A 293 -3.45 -4.25 0.51
C GLY A 293 -3.29 -3.84 -0.96
N SER A 294 -4.34 -3.33 -1.62
CA SER A 294 -4.23 -2.77 -2.97
C SER A 294 -3.61 -1.36 -2.96
N ASP A 295 -3.00 -0.94 -4.07
CA ASP A 295 -2.46 0.42 -4.20
C ASP A 295 -3.58 1.44 -4.52
N ALA A 296 -3.60 2.55 -3.78
CA ALA A 296 -4.65 3.56 -3.84
C ALA A 296 -4.63 4.41 -5.14
N VAL A 297 -3.46 4.55 -5.77
CA VAL A 297 -3.32 5.24 -7.06
C VAL A 297 -3.81 4.34 -8.19
N GLU A 298 -3.46 3.06 -8.18
CA GLU A 298 -3.99 2.08 -9.12
C GLU A 298 -5.49 1.83 -8.92
N PHE A 299 -6.01 1.87 -7.68
CA PHE A 299 -7.44 1.89 -7.41
C PHE A 299 -8.11 3.10 -8.08
N LEU A 300 -7.64 4.33 -7.83
CA LEU A 300 -8.19 5.54 -8.46
C LEU A 300 -8.09 5.51 -10.00
N ARG A 301 -7.07 4.86 -10.56
CA ARG A 301 -6.98 4.60 -12.01
C ARG A 301 -8.05 3.64 -12.49
N GLN A 302 -8.33 2.57 -11.75
CA GLN A 302 -9.34 1.56 -12.08
C GLN A 302 -10.78 2.03 -11.87
N VAL A 303 -11.05 2.94 -10.93
CA VAL A 303 -12.41 3.45 -10.66
C VAL A 303 -12.72 4.83 -11.24
N ILE A 304 -11.72 5.67 -11.54
CA ILE A 304 -11.92 6.98 -12.17
C ILE A 304 -11.21 7.07 -13.53
N VAL A 305 -9.87 7.07 -13.57
CA VAL A 305 -9.12 7.48 -14.79
C VAL A 305 -9.51 6.67 -16.04
N ARG A 306 -9.74 5.36 -15.89
CA ARG A 306 -10.07 4.44 -17.01
C ARG A 306 -11.57 4.33 -17.33
N VAL A 307 -12.44 4.97 -16.54
CA VAL A 307 -13.89 4.71 -16.56
C VAL A 307 -14.75 5.98 -16.54
N ALA A 308 -14.23 7.13 -16.11
CA ALA A 308 -15.01 8.36 -15.97
C ALA A 308 -15.43 9.02 -17.29
N LEU A 309 -14.94 8.53 -18.43
CA LEU A 309 -15.26 9.01 -19.78
C LEU A 309 -15.21 7.85 -20.78
N ASN A 310 -16.35 7.44 -21.32
CA ASN A 310 -16.49 6.38 -22.33
C ASN A 310 -17.32 6.89 -23.53
N PRO A 311 -16.75 7.70 -24.44
CA PRO A 311 -17.48 8.31 -25.55
C PRO A 311 -18.14 7.30 -26.50
N GLU A 312 -17.59 6.09 -26.58
CA GLU A 312 -18.11 4.97 -27.39
C GLU A 312 -19.37 4.30 -26.79
N LEU A 313 -19.80 4.71 -25.60
CA LEU A 313 -21.10 4.35 -25.02
C LEU A 313 -22.17 5.43 -25.23
N ALA A 314 -21.85 6.55 -25.90
CA ALA A 314 -22.84 7.55 -26.22
C ALA A 314 -23.90 6.99 -27.19
N TRP A 315 -25.17 7.33 -26.96
CA TRP A 315 -26.24 7.03 -27.91
C TRP A 315 -26.02 7.78 -29.24
N PRO A 316 -26.37 7.18 -30.39
CA PRO A 316 -26.45 7.90 -31.66
C PRO A 316 -27.44 9.08 -31.55
N GLU A 317 -27.09 10.22 -32.13
CA GLU A 317 -27.81 11.49 -31.97
C GLU A 317 -29.29 11.41 -32.43
N ASP A 318 -29.58 10.52 -33.38
CA ASP A 318 -30.93 10.20 -33.88
C ASP A 318 -31.90 9.72 -32.77
N GLN A 319 -31.40 9.08 -31.70
CA GLN A 319 -32.25 8.59 -30.61
C GLN A 319 -32.48 9.62 -29.50
N THR A 320 -31.60 10.60 -29.32
CA THR A 320 -31.81 11.71 -28.37
C THR A 320 -33.04 12.55 -28.72
N ALA A 321 -33.40 12.63 -30.00
CA ALA A 321 -34.63 13.30 -30.46
C ALA A 321 -35.92 12.65 -29.91
N ALA A 322 -35.91 11.36 -29.57
CA ALA A 322 -37.09 10.66 -29.04
C ALA A 322 -37.42 11.01 -27.57
N PHE A 323 -36.46 11.62 -26.84
CA PHE A 323 -36.66 12.13 -25.48
C PHE A 323 -36.87 13.65 -25.44
N ALA A 324 -36.83 14.33 -26.58
CA ALA A 324 -37.35 15.69 -26.67
C ALA A 324 -38.87 15.64 -26.40
N VAL A 325 -39.33 16.45 -25.44
CA VAL A 325 -40.71 16.43 -24.95
C VAL A 325 -41.71 16.54 -26.11
N GLN A 326 -42.53 15.51 -26.29
CA GLN A 326 -43.73 15.62 -27.11
C GLN A 326 -44.65 16.63 -26.42
N ASP A 327 -44.88 17.77 -27.06
CA ASP A 327 -45.74 18.83 -26.50
C ASP A 327 -47.19 18.32 -26.40
N GLU A 328 -47.62 17.91 -25.21
CA GLU A 328 -48.91 17.25 -24.97
C GLU A 328 -50.14 18.14 -25.24
N ARG A 329 -49.95 19.38 -25.71
CA ARG A 329 -51.02 20.33 -26.06
C ARG A 329 -51.90 19.92 -27.26
N GLN A 330 -51.73 18.73 -27.84
CA GLN A 330 -52.56 18.23 -28.95
C GLN A 330 -53.05 16.77 -28.80
N ARG A 331 -53.59 16.39 -27.63
CA ARG A 331 -54.52 15.24 -27.53
C ARG A 331 -55.84 15.62 -26.84
N PRO A 332 -57.01 15.10 -27.27
CA PRO A 332 -58.29 15.47 -26.69
C PRO A 332 -58.42 15.00 -25.24
N ARG A 333 -58.98 15.84 -24.37
CA ARG A 333 -59.39 15.43 -23.02
C ARG A 333 -60.54 14.41 -23.10
N ALA A 334 -60.33 13.24 -22.51
CA ALA A 334 -61.43 12.43 -21.98
C ALA A 334 -61.80 12.94 -20.59
N GLU A 335 -63.08 12.98 -20.25
CA GLU A 335 -63.57 13.51 -18.98
C GLU A 335 -63.58 12.45 -17.87
N ALA A 336 -63.15 12.85 -16.67
CA ALA A 336 -63.26 12.10 -15.43
C ALA A 336 -63.51 13.08 -14.26
N PRO A 337 -64.21 12.67 -13.18
CA PRO A 337 -65.04 13.59 -12.39
C PRO A 337 -64.30 14.46 -11.36
N THR A 338 -64.97 15.55 -10.96
CA THR A 338 -64.47 16.62 -10.10
C THR A 338 -64.82 16.47 -8.61
N GLN A 339 -63.82 16.73 -7.75
CA GLN A 339 -63.83 17.23 -6.35
C GLN A 339 -62.49 16.80 -5.72
N THR A 340 -61.71 17.61 -5.01
CA THR A 340 -62.04 18.48 -3.84
C THR A 340 -61.25 19.84 -3.88
N PRO A 341 -61.29 20.74 -2.86
CA PRO A 341 -61.27 22.19 -3.10
C PRO A 341 -59.89 22.89 -3.12
N LYS A 342 -59.93 24.16 -3.56
CA LYS A 342 -58.83 25.13 -3.54
C LYS A 342 -58.36 25.47 -2.11
N MET A 343 -57.09 25.85 -2.01
CA MET A 343 -56.63 26.87 -1.07
C MET A 343 -55.79 27.89 -1.84
N GLU A 344 -56.08 29.18 -1.71
CA GLU A 344 -55.44 30.26 -2.48
C GLU A 344 -54.37 30.97 -1.63
N ILE A 345 -53.27 31.38 -2.25
CA ILE A 345 -52.24 32.25 -1.64
C ILE A 345 -52.04 33.46 -2.56
N ALA A 346 -51.93 34.65 -1.96
CA ALA A 346 -52.02 35.94 -2.64
C ALA A 346 -50.73 36.36 -3.37
N ALA A 347 -50.85 37.43 -4.16
CA ALA A 347 -49.83 37.96 -5.06
C ALA A 347 -48.88 38.99 -4.35
N PRO A 348 -48.04 39.81 -5.04
CA PRO A 348 -46.60 39.80 -4.74
C PRO A 348 -46.05 41.07 -4.07
N VAL A 349 -44.82 40.96 -3.56
CA VAL A 349 -44.03 42.08 -3.01
C VAL A 349 -43.03 42.57 -4.07
N PRO A 350 -42.85 43.90 -4.28
CA PRO A 350 -42.12 44.44 -5.43
C PRO A 350 -40.59 44.37 -5.31
N ALA A 351 -39.93 44.43 -6.47
CA ALA A 351 -38.47 44.35 -6.58
C ALA A 351 -37.77 45.71 -6.34
N LEU A 352 -36.58 45.67 -5.74
CA LEU A 352 -35.63 46.77 -5.73
C LEU A 352 -34.19 46.23 -5.87
N LEU A 353 -33.59 46.40 -7.05
CA LEU A 353 -32.17 46.10 -7.31
C LEU A 353 -31.62 47.16 -8.26
N ALA A 354 -30.56 47.85 -7.85
CA ALA A 354 -30.01 49.01 -8.56
C ALA A 354 -28.70 48.66 -9.30
N ALA A 355 -28.53 49.32 -10.44
CA ALA A 355 -27.50 49.14 -11.47
C ALA A 355 -26.05 48.85 -11.01
N ALA A 356 -25.36 48.03 -11.82
CA ALA A 356 -23.91 48.08 -12.00
C ALA A 356 -23.59 48.74 -13.37
N PRO A 357 -22.46 49.45 -13.53
CA PRO A 357 -22.11 50.17 -14.76
C PRO A 357 -21.63 49.25 -15.90
N PRO A 358 -21.71 49.69 -17.17
CA PRO A 358 -21.37 48.88 -18.34
C PRO A 358 -19.86 48.76 -18.60
N LEU A 359 -19.48 47.70 -19.32
CA LEU A 359 -18.13 47.51 -19.89
C LEU A 359 -17.99 48.30 -21.20
N PRO A 360 -16.83 48.95 -21.46
CA PRO A 360 -16.57 49.64 -22.72
C PRO A 360 -16.24 48.68 -23.87
N GLU A 361 -16.47 49.13 -25.10
CA GLU A 361 -16.37 48.34 -26.34
C GLU A 361 -14.92 48.09 -26.81
N ALA A 362 -14.75 47.09 -27.69
CA ALA A 362 -13.46 46.69 -28.24
C ALA A 362 -13.25 47.19 -29.69
N LEU A 363 -12.12 47.84 -29.95
CA LEU A 363 -11.53 48.14 -31.27
C LEU A 363 -10.02 48.42 -31.11
N PRO A 364 -9.18 48.35 -32.15
CA PRO A 364 -9.24 47.51 -33.36
C PRO A 364 -7.97 46.64 -33.54
N ILE A 365 -8.02 45.62 -34.40
CA ILE A 365 -6.80 44.88 -34.82
C ILE A 365 -6.13 45.62 -35.99
N SER A 366 -4.83 45.89 -35.87
CA SER A 366 -4.00 46.48 -36.95
C SER A 366 -2.92 45.50 -37.41
N ALA A 367 -2.53 45.56 -38.69
CA ALA A 367 -1.74 44.52 -39.35
C ALA A 367 -0.34 44.99 -39.82
N ALA A 368 0.70 44.46 -39.18
CA ALA A 368 2.11 44.47 -39.60
C ALA A 368 2.88 43.45 -38.72
N ALA A 369 3.90 42.70 -39.14
CA ALA A 369 4.51 42.44 -40.46
C ALA A 369 5.13 41.00 -40.39
N PRO A 370 5.61 40.37 -41.50
CA PRO A 370 5.94 38.94 -41.47
C PRO A 370 7.25 38.64 -40.72
N VAL A 371 7.13 38.18 -39.46
CA VAL A 371 8.26 37.60 -38.70
C VAL A 371 8.64 36.25 -39.31
N LYS A 372 9.93 36.06 -39.60
CA LYS A 372 10.45 34.82 -40.20
C LYS A 372 10.18 33.62 -39.28
N ARG A 373 9.65 32.53 -39.86
CA ARG A 373 9.59 31.22 -39.17
C ARG A 373 10.99 30.73 -38.83
N GLN A 374 11.42 30.85 -37.58
CA GLN A 374 12.47 30.00 -37.04
C GLN A 374 11.84 28.69 -36.56
N SER A 375 12.27 27.59 -37.15
CA SER A 375 11.89 26.25 -36.73
C SER A 375 12.67 25.84 -35.49
N SER A 376 12.11 26.07 -34.30
CA SER A 376 12.52 25.39 -33.07
C SER A 376 11.52 24.29 -32.75
N ALA A 377 11.95 23.03 -32.82
CA ALA A 377 11.15 21.92 -32.30
C ALA A 377 11.06 22.03 -30.76
N GLY A 378 9.86 21.87 -30.22
CA GLY A 378 9.61 21.95 -28.77
C GLY A 378 10.15 20.72 -28.04
N VAL A 379 11.46 20.68 -27.79
CA VAL A 379 12.11 19.63 -27.00
C VAL A 379 11.66 19.74 -25.54
N ALA A 380 11.17 18.64 -24.97
CA ALA A 380 10.77 18.57 -23.56
C ALA A 380 11.97 18.84 -22.62
N PRO A 381 11.75 19.31 -21.37
CA PRO A 381 12.83 19.51 -20.42
C PRO A 381 13.57 18.18 -20.14
N ALA A 382 14.84 18.11 -20.53
CA ALA A 382 15.68 16.94 -20.32
C ALA A 382 16.00 16.76 -18.82
N TYR A 383 15.35 15.77 -18.20
CA TYR A 383 15.51 15.43 -16.77
C TYR A 383 16.85 14.74 -16.47
N PHE A 384 17.36 13.97 -17.43
CA PHE A 384 18.71 13.42 -17.41
C PHE A 384 19.66 14.31 -18.23
N ASP A 385 20.94 14.32 -17.87
CA ASP A 385 22.03 14.81 -18.74
C ASP A 385 22.83 13.59 -19.20
N ARG A 386 22.81 13.32 -20.52
CA ARG A 386 23.58 12.27 -21.18
C ARG A 386 23.50 10.92 -20.44
N PRO A 387 22.28 10.33 -20.32
CA PRO A 387 22.08 9.07 -19.61
C PRO A 387 22.82 7.93 -20.31
N VAL A 388 23.34 7.00 -19.52
CA VAL A 388 24.24 5.94 -19.98
C VAL A 388 23.56 4.57 -19.83
N PHE A 389 23.37 3.86 -20.93
CA PHE A 389 22.74 2.54 -20.95
C PHE A 389 23.78 1.45 -21.28
N VAL A 390 24.01 0.51 -20.35
CA VAL A 390 24.91 -0.63 -20.57
C VAL A 390 24.14 -1.74 -21.31
N VAL A 391 24.35 -1.81 -22.62
CA VAL A 391 23.58 -2.66 -23.55
C VAL A 391 24.44 -3.79 -24.10
N CYS A 392 24.26 -4.99 -23.54
CA CYS A 392 25.06 -6.17 -23.88
C CYS A 392 24.18 -7.43 -23.88
N PRO A 393 24.55 -8.49 -24.63
CA PRO A 393 23.95 -9.81 -24.47
C PRO A 393 24.00 -10.28 -23.00
N PRO A 394 23.06 -11.11 -22.54
CA PRO A 394 23.11 -11.64 -21.17
C PRO A 394 24.41 -12.39 -20.89
N ARG A 395 24.79 -12.46 -19.62
CA ARG A 395 25.93 -13.26 -19.12
C ARG A 395 27.33 -12.81 -19.63
N SER A 396 27.40 -11.79 -20.49
CA SER A 396 28.61 -11.07 -20.92
C SER A 396 29.48 -10.48 -19.81
N GLY A 397 28.92 -10.29 -18.61
CA GLY A 397 29.60 -9.64 -17.48
C GLY A 397 29.13 -8.20 -17.20
N SER A 398 28.16 -7.68 -17.94
CA SER A 398 27.71 -6.27 -17.86
C SER A 398 27.27 -5.78 -16.48
N SER A 399 26.88 -6.65 -15.55
CA SER A 399 26.66 -6.26 -14.14
C SER A 399 27.94 -5.77 -13.45
N MET A 400 29.10 -6.35 -13.74
CA MET A 400 30.39 -5.95 -13.15
C MET A 400 30.78 -4.54 -13.60
N LEU A 401 30.60 -4.25 -14.89
CA LEU A 401 30.83 -2.93 -15.48
C LEU A 401 29.84 -1.88 -14.93
N PHE A 402 28.57 -2.25 -14.75
CA PHE A 402 27.55 -1.39 -14.16
C PHE A 402 27.86 -1.00 -12.70
N GLU A 403 28.18 -1.99 -11.85
CA GLU A 403 28.54 -1.73 -10.44
C GLU A 403 29.82 -0.88 -10.33
N ALA A 404 30.76 -1.05 -11.26
CA ALA A 404 31.94 -0.19 -11.38
C ALA A 404 31.59 1.24 -11.80
N LEU A 405 30.80 1.45 -12.87
CA LEU A 405 30.36 2.80 -13.27
C LEU A 405 29.57 3.52 -12.17
N CYS A 406 28.78 2.78 -11.37
CA CYS A 406 28.09 3.31 -10.20
C CYS A 406 29.03 3.79 -9.07
N GLN A 407 30.34 3.55 -9.13
CA GLN A 407 31.30 4.13 -8.18
C GLN A 407 31.71 5.57 -8.50
N SER A 408 31.25 6.19 -9.60
CA SER A 408 31.44 7.63 -9.87
C SER A 408 30.69 8.52 -8.84
N PRO A 409 31.07 9.79 -8.58
CA PRO A 409 30.41 10.65 -7.58
C PRO A 409 29.09 11.27 -8.08
N GLU A 410 28.95 11.36 -9.39
CA GLU A 410 27.87 12.11 -10.07
C GLU A 410 26.78 11.18 -10.61
N VAL A 411 27.11 9.88 -10.74
CA VAL A 411 26.21 8.84 -11.21
C VAL A 411 25.13 8.54 -10.17
N LEU A 412 23.88 8.63 -10.60
CA LEU A 412 22.76 7.96 -9.95
C LEU A 412 22.32 6.77 -10.80
N SER A 413 21.90 5.69 -10.15
CA SER A 413 21.27 4.53 -10.82
C SER A 413 20.02 4.10 -10.06
N ILE A 414 19.27 3.11 -10.56
CA ILE A 414 18.15 2.50 -9.80
C ILE A 414 18.62 1.42 -8.81
N GLY A 415 19.93 1.18 -8.68
CA GLY A 415 20.50 0.14 -7.80
C GLY A 415 20.30 -1.32 -8.25
N GLY A 416 19.73 -1.55 -9.43
CA GLY A 416 19.40 -2.87 -9.98
C GLY A 416 18.99 -2.82 -11.46
N GLU A 417 18.26 -3.83 -11.93
CA GLU A 417 17.78 -3.91 -13.33
C GLU A 417 16.36 -3.30 -13.49
N SER A 418 16.15 -2.50 -14.53
CA SER A 418 14.89 -1.78 -14.81
C SER A 418 13.77 -2.62 -15.43
N HIS A 419 13.94 -3.94 -15.61
CA HIS A 419 12.98 -4.76 -16.36
C HIS A 419 11.55 -4.69 -15.79
N GLN A 420 11.39 -4.57 -14.47
CA GLN A 420 10.08 -4.39 -13.83
C GLN A 420 9.46 -3.01 -14.12
N ILE A 421 10.28 -1.95 -14.10
CA ILE A 421 9.86 -0.57 -14.39
C ILE A 421 9.33 -0.49 -15.83
N MET A 422 10.09 -1.05 -16.78
CA MET A 422 9.70 -1.05 -18.18
C MET A 422 8.45 -1.91 -18.40
N GLU A 423 8.39 -3.12 -17.86
CA GLU A 423 7.30 -4.06 -18.20
C GLU A 423 6.00 -3.82 -17.42
N GLN A 424 5.98 -2.86 -16.48
CA GLN A 424 4.74 -2.26 -15.97
C GLN A 424 4.08 -1.32 -16.99
N ILE A 425 4.86 -0.68 -17.87
CA ILE A 425 4.36 0.24 -18.90
C ILE A 425 3.70 -0.59 -20.03
N PRO A 426 2.41 -0.38 -20.36
CA PRO A 426 1.69 -1.25 -21.30
C PRO A 426 2.33 -1.35 -22.69
N GLY A 427 2.91 -0.26 -23.20
CA GLY A 427 3.58 -0.23 -24.51
C GLY A 427 4.94 -0.95 -24.57
N LEU A 428 5.50 -1.36 -23.43
CA LEU A 428 6.82 -2.01 -23.33
C LEU A 428 6.73 -3.48 -22.84
N ASN A 429 5.53 -3.94 -22.48
CA ASN A 429 5.29 -5.26 -21.91
C ASN A 429 5.16 -6.34 -23.01
N PRO A 430 6.01 -7.39 -23.03
CA PRO A 430 6.00 -8.41 -24.08
C PRO A 430 4.68 -9.20 -24.16
N GLY A 431 3.95 -9.33 -23.05
CA GLY A 431 2.64 -9.99 -23.01
C GLY A 431 1.54 -9.23 -23.75
N ARG A 432 1.68 -7.92 -23.97
CA ARG A 432 0.75 -7.13 -24.80
C ARG A 432 0.91 -7.39 -26.29
N VAL A 433 2.10 -7.80 -26.72
CA VAL A 433 2.43 -8.22 -28.10
C VAL A 433 2.54 -9.74 -28.23
N GLN A 434 1.66 -10.48 -27.52
CA GLN A 434 1.54 -11.95 -27.56
C GLN A 434 2.86 -12.71 -27.35
N PHE A 435 3.76 -12.16 -26.53
CA PHE A 435 5.12 -12.67 -26.30
C PHE A 435 5.93 -12.84 -27.58
N ASP A 436 5.84 -11.89 -28.53
CA ASP A 436 6.70 -11.93 -29.71
C ASP A 436 8.19 -11.80 -29.36
N SER A 437 8.56 -10.74 -28.63
CA SER A 437 9.91 -10.58 -28.09
C SER A 437 9.95 -9.51 -26.98
N ASN A 438 11.13 -9.29 -26.40
CA ASN A 438 11.42 -8.12 -25.59
C ASN A 438 11.86 -6.90 -26.43
N ARG A 439 11.87 -6.98 -27.76
CA ARG A 439 12.25 -5.85 -28.62
C ARG A 439 11.24 -4.72 -28.48
N VAL A 440 11.74 -3.49 -28.43
CA VAL A 440 10.95 -2.27 -28.50
C VAL A 440 11.70 -1.30 -29.41
N ASP A 441 11.02 -0.78 -30.42
CA ASP A 441 11.56 0.21 -31.36
C ASP A 441 11.18 1.66 -30.99
N ALA A 442 11.70 2.61 -31.77
CA ALA A 442 11.51 4.04 -31.57
C ALA A 442 10.03 4.50 -31.57
N SER A 443 9.10 3.79 -32.22
CA SER A 443 7.68 4.18 -32.27
C SER A 443 7.00 4.12 -30.90
N ALA A 444 7.49 3.29 -29.99
CA ALA A 444 6.98 3.20 -28.62
C ALA A 444 7.38 4.40 -27.74
N ALA A 445 8.34 5.25 -28.16
CA ALA A 445 8.84 6.41 -27.41
C ALA A 445 7.88 7.62 -27.45
N SER A 446 6.58 7.38 -27.23
CA SER A 446 5.60 8.45 -27.03
C SER A 446 5.93 9.28 -25.79
N ALA A 447 5.53 10.56 -25.76
CA ALA A 447 5.75 11.43 -24.60
C ALA A 447 5.20 10.84 -23.29
N VAL A 448 4.11 10.06 -23.34
CA VAL A 448 3.56 9.34 -22.18
C VAL A 448 4.48 8.20 -21.76
N THR A 449 4.89 7.34 -22.69
CA THR A 449 5.82 6.22 -22.42
C THR A 449 7.14 6.71 -21.81
N VAL A 450 7.69 7.81 -22.34
CA VAL A 450 8.95 8.41 -21.88
C VAL A 450 8.77 9.07 -20.51
N ALA A 451 7.64 9.73 -20.24
CA ALA A 451 7.33 10.29 -18.93
C ALA A 451 7.14 9.19 -17.86
N GLU A 452 6.38 8.14 -18.16
CA GLU A 452 6.20 6.99 -17.27
C GLU A 452 7.54 6.29 -16.96
N LEU A 453 8.38 6.06 -17.97
CA LEU A 453 9.70 5.45 -17.80
C LEU A 453 10.64 6.34 -16.98
N THR A 454 10.66 7.63 -17.26
CA THR A 454 11.47 8.63 -16.53
C THR A 454 11.04 8.71 -15.06
N HIS A 455 9.74 8.84 -14.79
CA HIS A 455 9.20 8.77 -13.42
C HIS A 455 9.48 7.41 -12.75
N GLY A 456 9.45 6.33 -13.54
CA GLY A 456 9.87 4.99 -13.16
C GLY A 456 11.27 4.96 -12.55
N PHE A 457 12.26 5.48 -13.30
CA PHE A 457 13.65 5.64 -12.86
C PHE A 457 13.81 6.62 -11.69
N PHE A 458 13.23 7.82 -11.78
CA PHE A 458 13.35 8.87 -10.74
C PHE A 458 12.88 8.38 -9.37
N GLY A 459 11.79 7.62 -9.31
CA GLY A 459 11.29 7.00 -8.07
C GLY A 459 12.18 5.91 -7.46
N GLN A 460 13.30 5.54 -8.11
CA GLN A 460 14.22 4.50 -7.63
C GLN A 460 15.68 4.98 -7.53
N LEU A 461 16.00 6.26 -7.76
CA LEU A 461 17.40 6.75 -7.78
C LEU A 461 18.16 6.46 -6.48
N ARG A 462 19.41 6.03 -6.64
CA ARG A 462 20.40 5.72 -5.60
C ARG A 462 21.74 6.38 -5.92
N ASP A 463 22.44 6.81 -4.89
CA ASP A 463 23.86 7.21 -4.98
C ASP A 463 24.79 6.00 -5.08
N ARG A 464 26.09 6.28 -5.32
CA ARG A 464 27.22 5.34 -5.28
C ARG A 464 27.37 4.48 -4.02
N ASP A 465 26.77 4.90 -2.90
CA ASP A 465 26.78 4.18 -1.63
C ASP A 465 25.42 3.47 -1.36
N GLY A 466 24.51 3.45 -2.34
CA GLY A 466 23.22 2.78 -2.28
C GLY A 466 22.09 3.55 -1.58
N ARG A 467 22.29 4.83 -1.21
CA ARG A 467 21.28 5.62 -0.49
C ARG A 467 20.23 6.21 -1.44
N PRO A 468 18.92 6.23 -1.08
CA PRO A 468 17.91 6.93 -1.86
C PRO A 468 18.19 8.44 -1.97
N VAL A 469 18.21 8.96 -3.20
CA VAL A 469 18.46 10.38 -3.47
C VAL A 469 17.16 11.09 -3.85
N ARG A 470 16.91 12.27 -3.26
CA ARG A 470 15.91 13.23 -3.75
C ARG A 470 16.64 14.30 -4.56
N VAL A 471 16.12 14.63 -5.74
CA VAL A 471 16.80 15.54 -6.69
C VAL A 471 15.95 16.79 -6.90
N ASP A 472 16.30 17.85 -6.20
CA ASP A 472 15.61 19.13 -6.28
C ASP A 472 16.09 19.94 -7.50
N ALA A 473 15.49 19.62 -8.66
CA ALA A 473 15.58 20.36 -9.93
C ALA A 473 16.97 20.48 -10.61
N ARG A 474 17.91 19.56 -10.35
CA ARG A 474 19.14 19.42 -11.16
C ARG A 474 19.00 18.29 -12.20
N ARG A 475 19.65 18.44 -13.37
CA ARG A 475 19.80 17.32 -14.33
C ARG A 475 20.62 16.20 -13.68
N VAL A 476 20.20 14.95 -13.92
CA VAL A 476 20.83 13.75 -13.34
C VAL A 476 21.76 13.08 -14.36
N ARG A 477 23.01 12.80 -14.00
CA ARG A 477 23.84 11.80 -14.71
C ARG A 477 23.36 10.42 -14.31
N PHE A 478 22.65 9.75 -15.21
CA PHE A 478 21.99 8.47 -14.93
C PHE A 478 22.74 7.32 -15.59
N VAL A 479 22.91 6.21 -14.87
CA VAL A 479 23.45 4.95 -15.43
C VAL A 479 22.44 3.82 -15.18
N GLU A 480 22.13 3.06 -16.24
CA GLU A 480 21.21 1.93 -16.21
C GLU A 480 21.84 0.70 -16.86
N LYS A 481 21.49 -0.49 -16.35
CA LYS A 481 21.85 -1.76 -16.98
C LYS A 481 20.71 -2.76 -16.84
N THR A 482 20.19 -3.22 -17.97
CA THR A 482 19.28 -4.38 -18.06
C THR A 482 19.58 -5.16 -19.35
N PRO A 483 19.80 -6.49 -19.31
CA PRO A 483 20.13 -7.28 -20.51
C PRO A 483 19.08 -7.21 -21.62
N LYS A 484 17.78 -7.02 -21.26
CA LYS A 484 16.70 -6.80 -22.22
C LYS A 484 16.89 -5.53 -23.07
N ASN A 485 17.65 -4.54 -22.59
CA ASN A 485 17.84 -3.26 -23.28
C ASN A 485 18.77 -3.38 -24.50
N ALA A 486 19.49 -4.50 -24.67
CA ALA A 486 20.14 -4.87 -25.94
C ALA A 486 19.16 -5.09 -27.10
N LEU A 487 17.84 -5.19 -26.83
CA LEU A 487 16.77 -5.22 -27.83
C LEU A 487 15.94 -3.91 -27.85
N ARG A 488 16.40 -2.85 -27.17
CA ARG A 488 15.63 -1.60 -26.95
C ARG A 488 16.46 -0.34 -27.20
N VAL A 489 17.58 -0.44 -27.93
CA VAL A 489 18.50 0.68 -28.17
C VAL A 489 17.82 1.79 -28.98
N SER A 490 17.11 1.43 -30.05
CA SER A 490 16.33 2.38 -30.86
C SER A 490 15.22 3.08 -30.06
N PHE A 491 14.51 2.35 -29.19
CA PHE A 491 13.55 2.93 -28.24
C PHE A 491 14.22 3.91 -27.25
N LEU A 492 15.34 3.51 -26.63
CA LEU A 492 16.05 4.32 -25.65
C LEU A 492 16.67 5.58 -26.26
N ALA A 493 17.17 5.50 -27.50
CA ALA A 493 17.71 6.64 -28.22
C ALA A 493 16.62 7.64 -28.66
N ALA A 494 15.41 7.16 -28.94
CA ALA A 494 14.25 8.02 -29.19
C ALA A 494 13.68 8.64 -27.90
N ALA A 495 13.68 7.89 -26.79
CA ALA A 495 13.26 8.36 -25.47
C ALA A 495 14.22 9.40 -24.86
N TYR A 496 15.52 9.22 -25.09
CA TYR A 496 16.59 10.06 -24.55
C TYR A 496 17.58 10.42 -25.67
N PRO A 497 17.33 11.50 -26.45
CA PRO A 497 18.09 11.83 -27.65
C PRO A 497 19.60 12.03 -27.44
N ASP A 498 20.03 12.40 -26.23
CA ASP A 498 21.42 12.59 -25.81
C ASP A 498 22.05 11.38 -25.11
N ALA A 499 21.37 10.22 -25.07
CA ALA A 499 21.87 9.02 -24.41
C ALA A 499 23.16 8.47 -25.02
N HIS A 500 24.03 7.93 -24.18
CA HIS A 500 25.21 7.16 -24.56
C HIS A 500 24.99 5.66 -24.27
N PHE A 501 25.53 4.80 -25.12
CA PHE A 501 25.40 3.36 -25.03
C PHE A 501 26.76 2.72 -24.80
N VAL A 502 26.85 1.81 -23.81
CA VAL A 502 28.10 1.11 -23.47
C VAL A 502 27.96 -0.39 -23.76
N VAL A 503 28.87 -0.92 -24.59
CA VAL A 503 28.91 -2.33 -25.00
C VAL A 503 30.14 -3.01 -24.41
N LEU A 504 29.91 -4.03 -23.58
CA LEU A 504 30.95 -4.92 -23.06
C LEU A 504 31.05 -6.15 -23.97
N HIS A 505 32.15 -6.26 -24.72
CA HIS A 505 32.45 -7.46 -25.51
C HIS A 505 33.17 -8.49 -24.64
N ARG A 506 32.51 -9.62 -24.40
CA ARG A 506 33.12 -10.86 -23.91
C ARG A 506 33.08 -11.89 -25.02
N GLU A 507 34.11 -12.74 -25.08
CA GLU A 507 34.23 -13.81 -26.05
C GLU A 507 32.92 -14.61 -26.23
N PRO A 508 32.45 -14.82 -27.47
CA PRO A 508 31.15 -15.46 -27.72
C PRO A 508 31.05 -16.87 -27.14
N HIS A 509 32.12 -17.67 -27.21
CA HIS A 509 32.16 -19.03 -26.69
C HIS A 509 31.97 -19.06 -25.16
N GLU A 510 32.59 -18.14 -24.43
CA GLU A 510 32.38 -17.99 -22.99
C GLU A 510 30.95 -17.50 -22.67
N THR A 511 30.47 -16.52 -23.44
CA THR A 511 29.15 -15.91 -23.21
C THR A 511 28.03 -16.93 -23.43
N ILE A 512 28.08 -17.68 -24.53
CA ILE A 512 27.13 -18.77 -24.83
C ILE A 512 27.23 -19.89 -23.77
N SER A 513 28.45 -20.26 -23.34
CA SER A 513 28.64 -21.23 -22.25
C SER A 513 27.99 -20.76 -20.93
N SER A 514 28.16 -19.49 -20.57
CA SER A 514 27.56 -18.86 -19.40
C SER A 514 26.04 -18.68 -19.53
N MET A 515 25.49 -18.65 -20.75
CA MET A 515 24.04 -18.72 -21.03
C MET A 515 23.50 -20.16 -20.86
N ILE A 516 24.20 -21.18 -21.37
CA ILE A 516 23.84 -22.60 -21.17
C ILE A 516 23.79 -22.93 -19.67
N ASP A 517 24.79 -22.50 -18.90
CA ASP A 517 24.81 -22.56 -17.43
C ASP A 517 23.58 -21.88 -16.80
N ALA A 518 23.25 -20.66 -17.25
CA ALA A 518 22.15 -19.87 -16.70
C ALA A 518 20.79 -20.54 -16.91
N TRP A 519 20.53 -21.05 -18.12
CA TRP A 519 19.34 -21.85 -18.44
C TRP A 519 19.26 -23.12 -17.56
N ARG A 520 20.33 -23.93 -17.52
CA ARG A 520 20.39 -25.16 -16.69
C ARG A 520 20.13 -24.90 -15.21
N SER A 521 20.64 -23.79 -14.67
CA SER A 521 20.47 -23.45 -13.25
C SER A 521 19.01 -23.16 -12.84
N ARG A 522 18.13 -22.88 -13.82
CA ARG A 522 16.78 -22.29 -13.66
C ARG A 522 16.70 -20.99 -12.85
N ARG A 523 17.81 -20.43 -12.34
CA ARG A 523 17.84 -19.17 -11.58
C ARG A 523 17.58 -17.92 -12.43
N PHE A 524 17.54 -18.08 -13.76
CA PHE A 524 17.35 -16.99 -14.72
C PHE A 524 16.10 -17.16 -15.61
N VAL A 525 15.16 -18.04 -15.20
CA VAL A 525 13.87 -18.20 -15.87
C VAL A 525 13.11 -16.88 -15.85
N THR A 526 12.83 -16.35 -17.04
CA THR A 526 12.15 -15.07 -17.25
C THR A 526 10.69 -15.27 -17.68
N TYR A 527 10.38 -16.37 -18.37
CA TYR A 527 9.01 -16.76 -18.70
C TYR A 527 8.78 -18.23 -18.29
N PRO A 528 8.27 -18.48 -17.07
CA PRO A 528 8.02 -19.84 -16.56
C PRO A 528 7.03 -20.65 -17.41
N ARG A 529 6.09 -19.97 -18.08
CA ARG A 529 5.18 -20.50 -19.09
C ARG A 529 5.18 -19.53 -20.28
N LEU A 530 5.90 -19.86 -21.35
CA LEU A 530 5.97 -19.07 -22.58
C LEU A 530 4.98 -19.67 -23.61
N PRO A 531 3.91 -18.96 -24.04
CA PRO A 531 2.86 -19.56 -24.87
C PRO A 531 3.38 -20.01 -26.25
N GLY A 532 3.32 -21.33 -26.51
CA GLY A 532 3.85 -21.95 -27.74
C GLY A 532 5.27 -22.49 -27.63
N TRP A 533 5.88 -22.48 -26.43
CA TRP A 533 7.16 -23.13 -26.15
C TRP A 533 6.94 -24.46 -25.43
N THR A 534 7.46 -25.57 -25.98
CA THR A 534 7.40 -26.92 -25.39
C THR A 534 8.71 -27.33 -24.70
N GLY A 535 9.78 -26.55 -24.86
CA GLY A 535 11.05 -26.74 -24.17
C GLY A 535 11.02 -26.36 -22.68
N GLN A 536 12.17 -26.50 -22.00
CA GLN A 536 12.32 -26.10 -20.60
C GLN A 536 12.01 -24.59 -20.38
N PRO A 537 11.59 -24.15 -19.18
CA PRO A 537 11.16 -22.77 -18.92
C PRO A 537 12.13 -21.70 -19.42
N TRP A 538 11.62 -20.73 -20.19
CA TRP A 538 12.47 -19.80 -20.94
C TRP A 538 13.28 -18.90 -20.01
N SER A 539 14.59 -18.90 -20.20
CA SER A 539 15.53 -18.11 -19.41
C SER A 539 16.14 -16.95 -20.21
N LEU A 540 16.50 -15.88 -19.49
CA LEU A 540 17.03 -14.65 -20.08
C LEU A 540 16.00 -13.94 -21.01
N LEU A 541 16.42 -12.95 -21.79
CA LEU A 541 15.52 -12.15 -22.63
C LEU A 541 14.84 -12.97 -23.74
N LEU A 542 13.67 -12.53 -24.18
CA LEU A 542 12.95 -13.10 -25.31
C LEU A 542 13.34 -12.36 -26.60
N THR A 543 13.84 -13.09 -27.57
CA THR A 543 14.37 -12.54 -28.84
C THR A 543 13.38 -12.76 -29.99
N PRO A 544 13.29 -11.86 -30.99
CA PRO A 544 12.43 -12.06 -32.16
C PRO A 544 12.70 -13.41 -32.85
N GLY A 545 11.67 -14.09 -33.35
CA GLY A 545 11.81 -15.38 -34.03
C GLY A 545 12.05 -16.60 -33.12
N TRP A 546 11.99 -16.46 -31.79
CA TRP A 546 12.25 -17.55 -30.84
C TRP A 546 11.41 -18.82 -31.09
N ARG A 547 10.21 -18.68 -31.66
CA ARG A 547 9.27 -19.78 -31.95
C ARG A 547 9.84 -20.81 -32.91
N GLU A 548 10.73 -20.40 -33.82
CA GLU A 548 11.44 -21.28 -34.77
C GLU A 548 12.42 -22.24 -34.07
N TRP A 549 12.78 -21.96 -32.82
CA TRP A 549 13.77 -22.71 -32.05
C TRP A 549 13.12 -23.64 -31.03
N ASN A 550 11.79 -23.79 -31.09
CA ASN A 550 11.09 -24.75 -30.27
C ASN A 550 11.61 -26.17 -30.56
N GLU A 551 11.65 -27.01 -29.53
CA GLU A 551 12.17 -28.40 -29.58
C GLU A 551 13.66 -28.54 -29.97
N LYS A 552 14.39 -27.43 -30.19
CA LYS A 552 15.85 -27.46 -30.38
C LYS A 552 16.59 -27.70 -29.06
N PRO A 553 17.75 -28.38 -29.08
CA PRO A 553 18.54 -28.61 -27.88
C PRO A 553 19.08 -27.29 -27.31
N LEU A 554 19.29 -27.24 -25.99
CA LEU A 554 19.61 -25.99 -25.27
C LEU A 554 20.81 -25.21 -25.86
N ASN A 555 21.82 -25.92 -26.34
CA ASN A 555 23.02 -25.30 -26.91
C ASN A 555 22.74 -24.58 -28.24
N GLU A 556 21.86 -25.12 -29.11
CA GLU A 556 21.30 -24.37 -30.24
C GLU A 556 20.51 -23.14 -29.76
N VAL A 557 19.59 -23.33 -28.80
CA VAL A 557 18.72 -22.24 -28.31
C VAL A 557 19.55 -21.10 -27.72
N ALA A 558 20.59 -21.40 -26.94
CA ALA A 558 21.48 -20.40 -26.36
C ALA A 558 22.31 -19.65 -27.42
N ALA A 559 22.83 -20.34 -28.44
CA ALA A 559 23.54 -19.70 -29.55
C ALA A 559 22.62 -18.82 -30.40
N ARG A 560 21.40 -19.29 -30.71
CA ARG A 560 20.40 -18.53 -31.46
C ARG A 560 19.92 -17.30 -30.68
N GLN A 561 19.67 -17.44 -29.37
CA GLN A 561 19.34 -16.34 -28.45
C GLN A 561 20.48 -15.31 -28.38
N TRP A 562 21.74 -15.76 -28.30
CA TRP A 562 22.91 -14.87 -28.32
C TRP A 562 23.02 -14.14 -29.66
N ALA A 563 23.02 -14.87 -30.79
CA ALA A 563 23.21 -14.32 -32.13
C ALA A 563 22.09 -13.33 -32.50
N GLN A 564 20.83 -13.64 -32.19
CA GLN A 564 19.70 -12.74 -32.45
C GLN A 564 19.74 -11.49 -31.56
N THR A 565 20.26 -11.61 -30.32
CA THR A 565 20.50 -10.43 -29.45
C THR A 565 21.59 -9.55 -30.01
N VAL A 566 22.72 -10.13 -30.43
CA VAL A 566 23.84 -9.40 -31.06
C VAL A 566 23.40 -8.76 -32.37
N ARG A 567 22.63 -9.47 -33.21
CA ARG A 567 22.13 -8.92 -34.47
C ARG A 567 21.30 -7.65 -34.23
N VAL A 568 20.28 -7.71 -33.38
CA VAL A 568 19.43 -6.55 -33.08
C VAL A 568 20.22 -5.43 -32.41
N LEU A 569 21.14 -5.76 -31.49
CA LEU A 569 22.02 -4.77 -30.85
C LEU A 569 22.87 -4.01 -31.88
N LEU A 570 23.47 -4.72 -32.84
CA LEU A 570 24.31 -4.11 -33.89
C LEU A 570 23.49 -3.42 -34.99
N ASP A 571 22.28 -3.90 -35.28
CA ASP A 571 21.34 -3.26 -36.22
C ASP A 571 20.86 -1.91 -35.68
N ASP A 572 20.50 -1.85 -34.39
CA ASP A 572 20.07 -0.61 -33.71
C ASP A 572 21.27 0.34 -33.47
N LEU A 573 22.43 -0.16 -32.99
CA LEU A 573 23.61 0.68 -32.72
C LEU A 573 24.21 1.32 -33.98
N ALA A 574 24.07 0.68 -35.15
CA ALA A 574 24.51 1.27 -36.42
C ALA A 574 23.73 2.55 -36.81
N GLN A 575 22.61 2.85 -36.15
CA GLN A 575 21.84 4.09 -36.32
C GLN A 575 22.20 5.17 -35.28
N ILE A 576 23.11 4.87 -34.35
CA ILE A 576 23.53 5.80 -33.29
C ILE A 576 24.84 6.49 -33.70
N PRO A 577 24.97 7.83 -33.52
CA PRO A 577 26.25 8.53 -33.71
C PRO A 577 27.39 7.89 -32.91
N GLY A 578 28.54 7.69 -33.55
CA GLY A 578 29.65 6.89 -32.99
C GLY A 578 30.27 7.47 -31.72
N ASP A 579 30.21 8.78 -31.52
CA ASP A 579 30.58 9.49 -30.28
C ASP A 579 29.68 9.11 -29.08
N ARG A 580 28.51 8.52 -29.34
CA ARG A 580 27.58 8.00 -28.33
C ARG A 580 27.64 6.49 -28.13
N VAL A 581 28.53 5.78 -28.84
CA VAL A 581 28.68 4.32 -28.73
C VAL A 581 30.07 3.95 -28.21
N HIS A 582 30.14 3.59 -26.92
CA HIS A 582 31.38 3.26 -26.23
C HIS A 582 31.54 1.75 -26.09
N VAL A 583 32.67 1.18 -26.53
CA VAL A 583 32.89 -0.28 -26.45
C VAL A 583 34.15 -0.64 -25.65
N ILE A 584 34.08 -1.73 -24.88
CA ILE A 584 35.13 -2.17 -23.95
C ILE A 584 35.24 -3.70 -23.96
N ARG A 585 36.46 -4.24 -23.94
CA ARG A 585 36.70 -5.69 -23.91
C ARG A 585 36.68 -6.21 -22.47
N TYR A 586 36.04 -7.34 -22.24
CA TYR A 586 35.92 -7.96 -20.92
C TYR A 586 37.28 -8.35 -20.34
N GLN A 587 38.17 -8.91 -21.18
CA GLN A 587 39.52 -9.28 -20.77
C GLN A 587 40.36 -8.04 -20.40
N GLU A 588 40.29 -6.96 -21.20
CA GLU A 588 40.97 -5.69 -20.91
C GLU A 588 40.52 -5.08 -19.57
N LEU A 589 39.21 -5.11 -19.30
CA LEU A 589 38.62 -4.66 -18.03
C LEU A 589 39.08 -5.51 -16.84
N LEU A 590 39.43 -6.79 -17.03
CA LEU A 590 40.00 -7.65 -15.98
C LEU A 590 41.51 -7.43 -15.79
N ASP A 591 42.27 -7.26 -16.87
CA ASP A 591 43.73 -7.13 -16.83
C ASP A 591 44.20 -5.73 -16.42
N ALA A 592 43.44 -4.68 -16.77
CA ALA A 592 43.77 -3.29 -16.48
C ALA A 592 42.51 -2.49 -16.06
N PRO A 593 41.83 -2.86 -14.95
CA PRO A 593 40.55 -2.26 -14.55
C PRO A 593 40.61 -0.74 -14.35
N GLU A 594 41.67 -0.22 -13.71
CA GLU A 594 41.82 1.22 -13.50
C GLU A 594 41.96 1.99 -14.82
N ALA A 595 42.80 1.52 -15.74
CA ALA A 595 43.02 2.19 -17.03
C ALA A 595 41.75 2.17 -17.89
N SER A 596 41.12 1.00 -18.01
CA SER A 596 39.92 0.80 -18.83
C SER A 596 38.73 1.63 -18.33
N LEU A 597 38.52 1.68 -17.00
CA LEU A 597 37.45 2.46 -16.40
C LEU A 597 37.74 3.97 -16.41
N ARG A 598 38.99 4.42 -16.20
CA ARG A 598 39.35 5.85 -16.35
C ARG A 598 39.12 6.33 -17.77
N ARG A 599 39.54 5.56 -18.78
CA ARG A 599 39.31 5.89 -20.20
C ARG A 599 37.82 5.95 -20.53
N LEU A 600 37.03 4.98 -20.06
CA LEU A 600 35.58 4.95 -20.26
C LEU A 600 34.86 6.11 -19.54
N CYS A 601 35.23 6.43 -18.30
CA CYS A 601 34.64 7.57 -17.56
C CYS A 601 35.02 8.91 -18.21
N GLY A 602 36.24 9.04 -18.74
CA GLY A 602 36.65 10.20 -19.53
C GLY A 602 35.80 10.37 -20.80
N ALA A 603 35.57 9.29 -21.54
CA ALA A 603 34.73 9.28 -22.74
C ALA A 603 33.23 9.51 -22.47
N LEU A 604 32.77 9.25 -21.24
CA LEU A 604 31.40 9.53 -20.76
C LEU A 604 31.27 10.88 -20.01
N ASP A 605 32.36 11.65 -19.87
CA ASP A 605 32.42 12.88 -19.06
C ASP A 605 31.91 12.66 -17.62
N LEU A 606 32.37 11.60 -16.96
CA LEU A 606 32.03 11.23 -15.58
C LEU A 606 33.22 11.44 -14.64
N ALA A 607 33.02 12.17 -13.53
CA ALA A 607 34.06 12.35 -12.52
C ALA A 607 34.44 11.03 -11.83
N TRP A 608 35.67 10.98 -11.28
CA TRP A 608 36.19 9.82 -10.54
C TRP A 608 37.17 10.24 -9.43
N ASP A 609 36.98 9.75 -8.20
CA ASP A 609 37.66 10.21 -6.98
C ASP A 609 38.16 9.09 -6.03
N ARG A 610 37.91 7.81 -6.35
CA ARG A 610 38.34 6.62 -5.56
C ARG A 610 39.42 5.83 -6.35
N PRO A 611 40.44 5.22 -5.71
CA PRO A 611 41.35 4.32 -6.42
C PRO A 611 40.63 3.03 -6.86
N ILE A 612 40.98 2.48 -8.02
CA ILE A 612 40.38 1.23 -8.55
C ILE A 612 41.35 0.08 -8.26
N GLN A 613 41.27 -0.48 -7.05
CA GLN A 613 42.15 -1.58 -6.64
C GLN A 613 41.60 -2.96 -7.05
N GLU A 614 40.29 -3.17 -6.90
CA GLU A 614 39.61 -4.41 -7.31
C GLU A 614 38.24 -4.10 -7.93
N LEU A 615 37.75 -4.98 -8.80
CA LEU A 615 36.41 -4.88 -9.40
C LEU A 615 35.36 -5.42 -8.42
N PRO A 616 34.20 -4.73 -8.24
CA PRO A 616 33.20 -5.14 -7.27
C PRO A 616 32.57 -6.51 -7.62
N PRO A 617 32.37 -7.41 -6.64
CA PRO A 617 31.84 -8.75 -6.89
C PRO A 617 30.40 -8.69 -7.41
N SER A 618 30.18 -9.18 -8.63
CA SER A 618 28.87 -9.09 -9.28
C SER A 618 27.80 -9.89 -8.52
N LYS A 619 26.70 -9.24 -8.17
CA LYS A 619 25.54 -9.81 -7.44
C LYS A 619 24.84 -10.97 -8.18
N HIS A 620 25.13 -11.19 -9.46
CA HIS A 620 24.53 -12.23 -10.32
C HIS A 620 25.53 -13.30 -10.79
N THR A 621 26.60 -13.49 -10.02
CA THR A 621 27.64 -14.50 -10.24
C THR A 621 27.13 -15.89 -9.85
N LEU A 622 27.24 -16.87 -10.76
CA LEU A 622 26.76 -18.25 -10.53
C LEU A 622 27.80 -19.10 -9.80
N THR A 623 29.06 -18.95 -10.20
CA THR A 623 30.28 -19.51 -9.62
C THR A 623 31.38 -18.46 -9.80
N PRO A 624 32.45 -18.44 -8.99
CA PRO A 624 33.58 -17.54 -9.18
C PRO A 624 34.16 -17.57 -10.60
N HIS A 625 34.85 -16.49 -10.99
CA HIS A 625 35.55 -16.44 -12.27
C HIS A 625 36.73 -17.43 -12.26
N ALA A 626 36.80 -18.29 -13.27
CA ALA A 626 37.89 -19.24 -13.45
C ALA A 626 38.26 -19.29 -14.93
N LYS A 627 39.57 -19.21 -15.22
CA LYS A 627 40.11 -19.32 -16.57
C LYS A 627 39.72 -20.68 -17.17
N GLU A 628 39.38 -20.71 -18.45
CA GLU A 628 38.90 -21.91 -19.16
C GLU A 628 37.61 -22.56 -18.63
N LYS A 629 36.85 -21.93 -17.72
CA LYS A 629 35.56 -22.49 -17.22
C LYS A 629 34.64 -22.93 -18.35
N TRP A 630 34.62 -22.18 -19.46
CA TRP A 630 33.77 -22.44 -20.62
C TRP A 630 33.91 -23.88 -21.17
N ARG A 631 35.06 -24.54 -20.96
CA ARG A 631 35.34 -25.93 -21.38
C ARG A 631 34.44 -26.99 -20.75
N GLN A 632 33.79 -26.70 -19.62
CA GLN A 632 32.78 -27.61 -19.05
C GLN A 632 31.60 -27.86 -20.01
N ASN A 633 31.43 -27.00 -21.03
CA ASN A 633 30.45 -27.12 -22.10
C ASN A 633 31.11 -27.32 -23.49
N GLU A 634 32.42 -27.68 -23.58
CA GLU A 634 33.19 -27.68 -24.84
C GLU A 634 32.50 -28.47 -25.96
N ALA A 635 32.01 -29.69 -25.69
CA ALA A 635 31.30 -30.51 -26.67
C ALA A 635 30.06 -29.80 -27.24
N LEU A 636 29.26 -29.18 -26.37
CA LEU A 636 28.05 -28.44 -26.74
C LEU A 636 28.35 -27.15 -27.51
N LEU A 637 29.51 -26.54 -27.25
CA LEU A 637 29.98 -25.35 -27.96
C LEU A 637 30.47 -25.67 -29.38
N ARG A 638 31.02 -26.87 -29.65
CA ARG A 638 31.37 -27.29 -31.01
C ARG A 638 30.15 -27.34 -31.93
N GLU A 639 29.00 -27.75 -31.41
CA GLU A 639 27.71 -27.74 -32.12
C GLU A 639 27.10 -26.33 -32.21
N ALA A 640 27.21 -25.53 -31.14
CA ALA A 640 26.52 -24.26 -31.02
C ALA A 640 27.23 -23.07 -31.70
N LEU A 641 28.57 -23.07 -31.74
CA LEU A 641 29.34 -21.96 -32.32
C LEU A 641 29.11 -21.75 -33.83
N PRO A 642 29.02 -22.78 -34.68
CA PRO A 642 28.71 -22.60 -36.11
C PRO A 642 27.39 -21.85 -36.39
N ILE A 643 26.43 -21.90 -35.46
CA ILE A 643 25.14 -21.19 -35.57
C ILE A 643 25.30 -19.70 -35.20
N ALA A 644 26.20 -19.39 -34.25
CA ALA A 644 26.52 -18.02 -33.85
C ALA A 644 27.53 -17.33 -34.78
N GLU A 645 28.36 -18.10 -35.48
CA GLU A 645 29.53 -17.67 -36.26
C GLU A 645 29.32 -16.42 -37.16
N PRO A 646 28.21 -16.26 -37.91
CA PRO A 646 27.98 -15.05 -38.70
C PRO A 646 27.93 -13.77 -37.84
N MET A 647 27.40 -13.85 -36.62
CA MET A 647 27.32 -12.76 -35.66
C MET A 647 28.57 -12.66 -34.77
N VAL A 648 29.34 -13.74 -34.61
CA VAL A 648 30.70 -13.69 -34.04
C VAL A 648 31.57 -12.75 -34.87
N ARG A 649 31.67 -13.00 -36.17
CA ARG A 649 32.45 -12.16 -37.09
C ARG A 649 31.96 -10.72 -37.10
N ARG A 650 30.66 -10.50 -37.33
CA ARG A 650 30.07 -9.14 -37.34
C ARG A 650 30.31 -8.36 -36.04
N PHE A 651 30.32 -9.02 -34.88
CA PHE A 651 30.59 -8.34 -33.61
C PHE A 651 32.09 -8.05 -33.43
N ALA A 652 32.98 -8.94 -33.87
CA ALA A 652 34.42 -8.66 -33.94
C ALA A 652 34.75 -7.50 -34.89
N ASP A 653 34.12 -7.46 -36.08
CA ASP A 653 34.25 -6.36 -37.05
C ASP A 653 33.78 -5.02 -36.46
N PHE A 654 32.63 -5.02 -35.77
CA PHE A 654 32.11 -3.85 -35.05
C PHE A 654 33.06 -3.38 -33.94
N MET A 655 33.61 -4.31 -33.15
CA MET A 655 34.59 -3.98 -32.10
C MET A 655 35.86 -3.38 -32.70
N ALA A 656 36.40 -3.96 -33.78
CA ALA A 656 37.58 -3.45 -34.48
C ALA A 656 37.33 -2.06 -35.09
N ALA A 657 36.16 -1.83 -35.69
CA ALA A 657 35.77 -0.52 -36.22
C ALA A 657 35.61 0.54 -35.11
N ALA A 658 34.97 0.19 -33.99
CA ALA A 658 34.82 1.08 -32.83
C ALA A 658 36.12 1.26 -32.02
N GLU A 659 37.12 0.41 -32.23
CA GLU A 659 38.49 0.61 -31.74
C GLU A 659 39.30 1.51 -32.70
N ALA A 660 39.22 1.30 -34.01
CA ALA A 660 39.88 2.14 -35.01
C ALA A 660 39.30 3.57 -35.12
N ALA A 661 38.02 3.76 -34.77
CA ALA A 661 37.38 5.07 -34.69
C ALA A 661 37.85 5.92 -33.50
N ARG A 662 38.59 5.32 -32.54
CA ARG A 662 39.21 6.05 -31.43
C ARG A 662 40.61 6.51 -31.85
N GLY A 663 40.83 7.82 -31.79
CA GLY A 663 42.15 8.41 -31.96
C GLY A 663 43.14 7.96 -30.88
N PRO A 664 44.44 8.27 -31.03
CA PRO A 664 45.48 7.88 -30.06
C PRO A 664 45.14 8.37 -28.64
N ASP A 665 45.46 7.53 -27.65
CA ASP A 665 44.95 7.63 -26.27
C ASP A 665 45.55 8.82 -25.50
N VAL A 666 44.97 10.00 -25.67
CA VAL A 666 45.32 11.22 -24.92
C VAL A 666 44.50 11.25 -23.63
N ALA A 667 45.15 10.93 -22.50
CA ALA A 667 44.52 10.95 -21.19
C ALA A 667 43.93 12.35 -20.88
N PRO A 668 42.61 12.48 -20.66
CA PRO A 668 41.99 13.77 -20.40
C PRO A 668 42.43 14.33 -19.04
N PRO A 669 42.67 15.64 -18.91
CA PRO A 669 43.13 16.25 -17.66
C PRO A 669 42.07 16.12 -16.56
N VAL A 670 42.51 15.77 -15.35
CA VAL A 670 41.62 15.65 -14.18
C VAL A 670 41.01 17.02 -13.87
N ARG A 671 39.69 17.15 -14.10
CA ARG A 671 38.93 18.36 -13.73
C ARG A 671 38.92 18.52 -12.21
N ALA A 672 39.79 19.39 -11.70
CA ALA A 672 39.71 19.87 -10.32
C ALA A 672 38.35 20.58 -10.09
N ARG A 673 37.81 20.47 -8.87
CA ARG A 673 36.49 21.02 -8.50
C ARG A 673 36.39 22.50 -8.87
N MET A 674 35.54 22.82 -9.84
CA MET A 674 35.18 24.20 -10.15
C MET A 674 34.40 24.78 -8.96
N ARG A 675 35.00 25.74 -8.26
CA ARG A 675 34.29 26.51 -7.23
C ARG A 675 33.22 27.35 -7.93
N VAL A 676 31.99 27.30 -7.44
CA VAL A 676 31.01 28.34 -7.75
C VAL A 676 31.45 29.58 -6.96
N THR A 677 31.90 30.60 -7.69
CA THR A 677 32.20 31.93 -7.15
C THR A 677 30.94 32.79 -7.27
N ASP A 678 30.37 33.17 -6.13
CA ASP A 678 29.25 34.13 -6.06
C ASP A 678 29.76 35.54 -6.40
N ASP A 679 29.74 35.91 -7.68
CA ASP A 679 30.14 37.25 -8.15
C ASP A 679 29.14 37.83 -9.15
N HIS A 680 27.99 38.29 -8.63
CA HIS A 680 27.34 39.53 -9.08
C HIS A 680 26.51 40.15 -7.93
N ALA A 681 27.22 40.94 -7.14
CA ALA A 681 26.79 41.82 -6.05
C ALA A 681 25.78 42.92 -6.53
N THR A 682 24.99 43.69 -5.74
CA THR A 682 24.69 43.88 -4.28
C THR A 682 23.61 45.00 -4.16
N PRO A 683 23.27 45.63 -3.00
CA PRO A 683 22.97 45.13 -1.64
C PRO A 683 21.68 45.76 -1.01
N LEU A 684 21.30 45.30 0.20
CA LEU A 684 20.81 46.06 1.39
C LEU A 684 19.94 45.10 2.26
N ALA A 685 20.11 44.91 3.58
CA ALA A 685 21.23 45.21 4.48
C ALA A 685 21.27 44.18 5.66
N LYS A 686 22.41 44.06 6.34
CA LYS A 686 22.68 43.22 7.54
C LYS A 686 22.49 44.06 8.84
N PRO A 687 22.47 43.52 10.10
CA PRO A 687 23.22 42.36 10.65
C PRO A 687 22.34 41.35 11.47
N ALA A 688 22.79 40.17 11.96
CA ALA A 688 24.10 39.64 12.42
C ALA A 688 24.56 40.20 13.80
N PRO A 689 25.48 39.55 14.56
CA PRO A 689 26.26 38.30 14.35
C PRO A 689 25.67 37.11 15.18
N ALA A 690 26.32 36.10 15.78
CA ALA A 690 27.76 35.78 15.99
C ALA A 690 28.04 34.28 16.31
N VAL A 691 29.25 33.82 15.95
CA VAL A 691 30.31 33.09 16.74
C VAL A 691 29.97 31.84 17.60
N LEU A 692 30.87 30.85 17.80
CA LEU A 692 31.91 30.12 17.01
C LEU A 692 32.63 29.11 17.96
N TYR A 693 33.62 28.35 17.44
CA TYR A 693 34.52 27.37 18.10
C TYR A 693 33.92 25.99 18.47
N GLY A 694 34.61 24.85 18.33
CA GLY A 694 35.79 24.57 17.47
C GLY A 694 36.85 23.60 18.03
N GLN A 695 37.14 22.51 17.29
CA GLN A 695 38.35 21.64 17.38
C GLN A 695 38.53 20.79 18.68
N ALA A 696 39.31 19.69 18.75
CA ALA A 696 39.77 18.66 17.79
C ALA A 696 40.49 17.50 18.56
N ALA A 697 41.04 16.49 17.85
CA ALA A 697 42.06 15.50 18.30
C ALA A 697 41.65 14.36 19.27
N THR A 698 42.25 13.15 19.28
CA THR A 698 42.67 12.21 18.18
C THR A 698 42.97 10.79 18.75
N ALA A 699 42.68 9.74 17.94
CA ALA A 699 43.35 8.42 17.87
C ALA A 699 43.54 7.49 19.10
N VAL A 700 43.22 6.19 18.91
CA VAL A 700 44.14 5.01 18.90
C VAL A 700 43.31 3.78 18.44
N ALA A 701 43.93 2.71 17.92
CA ALA A 701 43.23 1.56 17.31
C ALA A 701 43.64 0.19 17.91
N ALA A 702 42.72 -0.79 17.89
CA ALA A 702 42.99 -2.22 18.14
C ALA A 702 41.90 -3.13 17.52
N ASN A 703 42.22 -4.41 17.27
CA ASN A 703 41.33 -5.42 16.69
C ASN A 703 40.43 -6.11 17.73
N THR A 704 39.13 -6.26 17.44
CA THR A 704 38.32 -7.46 17.74
C THR A 704 37.16 -7.62 16.75
N ARG A 705 36.77 -8.86 16.43
CA ARG A 705 35.54 -9.21 15.68
C ARG A 705 34.46 -9.72 16.63
N PRO A 706 33.24 -9.15 16.59
CA PRO A 706 32.00 -9.86 16.92
C PRO A 706 31.38 -10.56 15.68
N PRO A 707 30.36 -11.43 15.85
CA PRO A 707 29.96 -12.41 14.82
C PRO A 707 28.89 -11.94 13.82
N GLU A 708 28.64 -12.78 12.82
CA GLU A 708 27.61 -12.62 11.80
C GLU A 708 26.18 -12.60 12.38
N THR A 709 25.38 -11.60 12.02
CA THR A 709 23.93 -11.57 12.29
C THR A 709 23.15 -11.95 11.02
N THR A 710 22.39 -13.04 11.08
CA THR A 710 21.58 -13.54 9.97
C THR A 710 20.38 -12.65 9.66
N ALA A 711 20.02 -12.54 8.37
CA ALA A 711 18.79 -11.86 7.97
C ALA A 711 17.55 -12.68 8.42
N PRO A 712 16.53 -12.05 9.03
CA PRO A 712 15.39 -12.77 9.61
C PRO A 712 14.46 -13.35 8.54
N LYS A 713 13.95 -14.56 8.79
CA LYS A 713 12.85 -15.16 8.01
C LYS A 713 11.55 -14.40 8.28
N VAL A 714 10.75 -14.19 7.24
CA VAL A 714 9.36 -13.71 7.37
C VAL A 714 8.51 -14.81 8.02
N ALA A 715 7.73 -14.47 9.04
CA ALA A 715 6.85 -15.38 9.78
C ALA A 715 5.36 -15.19 9.38
N PRO A 716 4.46 -16.14 9.69
CA PRO A 716 3.06 -16.07 9.27
C PRO A 716 2.22 -15.02 10.02
N GLU A 717 1.20 -14.51 9.34
CA GLU A 717 0.23 -13.53 9.83
C GLU A 717 -0.74 -14.13 10.87
N GLN A 718 -0.32 -14.16 12.14
CA GLN A 718 -1.09 -14.64 13.29
C GLN A 718 -2.46 -13.94 13.46
N ALA A 719 -3.38 -14.60 14.17
CA ALA A 719 -4.63 -13.97 14.63
C ALA A 719 -4.36 -13.05 15.84
N PHE A 720 -5.31 -12.18 16.17
CA PHE A 720 -5.35 -11.52 17.47
C PHE A 720 -5.85 -12.54 18.51
N GLY A 721 -4.94 -13.04 19.35
CA GLY A 721 -5.27 -14.00 20.41
C GLY A 721 -4.95 -13.46 21.80
N SER A 722 -5.43 -14.16 22.83
CA SER A 722 -4.99 -13.93 24.21
C SER A 722 -5.14 -15.18 25.06
N VAL A 723 -4.13 -15.46 25.88
CA VAL A 723 -4.13 -16.53 26.88
C VAL A 723 -4.09 -15.89 28.27
N TYR A 724 -5.05 -16.25 29.13
CA TYR A 724 -5.17 -15.70 30.48
C TYR A 724 -5.19 -16.78 31.55
N THR A 725 -4.75 -16.42 32.76
CA THR A 725 -4.90 -17.26 33.94
C THR A 725 -6.33 -17.17 34.46
N ARG A 726 -6.82 -18.26 35.07
CA ARG A 726 -8.08 -18.27 35.82
C ARG A 726 -8.12 -17.15 36.89
N GLY A 727 -6.99 -16.95 37.59
CA GLY A 727 -6.85 -15.88 38.59
C GLY A 727 -7.12 -14.48 38.04
N MET A 728 -6.71 -14.16 36.80
CA MET A 728 -7.05 -12.86 36.19
C MET A 728 -8.57 -12.70 35.99
N ALA A 729 -9.26 -13.76 35.55
CA ALA A 729 -10.72 -13.73 35.36
C ALA A 729 -11.46 -13.56 36.70
N GLU A 730 -11.03 -14.29 37.74
CA GLU A 730 -11.57 -14.22 39.10
C GLU A 730 -11.29 -12.85 39.76
N ILE A 731 -10.12 -12.25 39.50
CA ILE A 731 -9.80 -10.89 39.95
C ILE A 731 -10.72 -9.88 39.29
N LEU A 732 -10.81 -9.81 37.95
CA LEU A 732 -11.67 -8.84 37.25
C LEU A 732 -13.14 -8.95 37.66
N ALA A 733 -13.64 -10.17 37.88
CA ALA A 733 -14.99 -10.41 38.38
C ALA A 733 -15.19 -9.91 39.83
N SER A 734 -14.25 -10.21 40.73
CA SER A 734 -14.36 -9.85 42.15
C SER A 734 -14.19 -8.35 42.42
N ILE A 735 -13.30 -7.66 41.69
CA ILE A 735 -13.17 -6.19 41.75
C ILE A 735 -14.28 -5.45 40.99
N ARG A 736 -15.18 -6.18 40.31
CA ARG A 736 -16.26 -5.68 39.47
C ARG A 736 -15.84 -4.57 38.50
N SER A 737 -14.69 -4.72 37.84
CA SER A 737 -14.10 -3.65 37.02
C SER A 737 -13.46 -4.21 35.76
N SER A 738 -13.55 -3.44 34.68
CA SER A 738 -12.90 -3.73 33.40
C SER A 738 -11.59 -2.94 33.28
N VAL A 739 -10.76 -3.28 32.30
CA VAL A 739 -9.48 -2.60 32.04
C VAL A 739 -9.43 -2.11 30.60
N ALA A 740 -9.15 -0.83 30.39
CA ALA A 740 -8.84 -0.26 29.09
C ALA A 740 -7.32 -0.30 28.87
N VAL A 741 -6.87 -0.92 27.78
CA VAL A 741 -5.46 -1.09 27.41
C VAL A 741 -5.21 -0.48 26.04
N THR A 742 -4.16 0.32 25.87
CA THR A 742 -3.85 0.97 24.60
C THR A 742 -2.64 0.34 23.91
N THR A 743 -2.70 0.19 22.58
CA THR A 743 -1.62 -0.42 21.78
C THR A 743 -1.26 0.46 20.57
N TYR A 744 -0.19 1.24 20.74
CA TYR A 744 0.24 2.29 19.79
C TYR A 744 0.43 1.80 18.33
N GLN A 745 0.87 0.56 18.14
CA GLN A 745 1.29 0.05 16.82
C GLN A 745 0.26 -0.87 16.14
N SER A 746 -0.44 -1.70 16.91
CA SER A 746 -1.56 -2.49 16.38
C SER A 746 -2.86 -1.70 16.27
N GLY A 747 -2.87 -0.44 16.74
CA GLY A 747 -3.97 0.51 16.56
C GLY A 747 -5.21 0.14 17.36
N ARG A 748 -5.05 -0.44 18.56
CA ARG A 748 -6.18 -0.95 19.38
C ARG A 748 -6.30 -0.25 20.72
N VAL A 749 -7.53 0.05 21.08
CA VAL A 749 -7.95 0.16 22.48
C VAL A 749 -8.66 -1.15 22.79
N ILE A 750 -8.23 -1.84 23.84
CA ILE A 750 -8.72 -3.18 24.19
C ILE A 750 -9.41 -3.07 25.54
N LEU A 751 -10.69 -3.42 25.60
CA LEU A 751 -11.40 -3.57 26.87
C LEU A 751 -11.27 -5.02 27.33
N LEU A 752 -10.64 -5.25 28.47
CA LEU A 752 -10.64 -6.53 29.18
C LEU A 752 -11.88 -6.58 30.06
N ARG A 753 -12.88 -7.36 29.65
CA ARG A 753 -14.21 -7.45 30.28
C ARG A 753 -14.41 -8.84 30.90
N SER A 754 -15.10 -8.93 32.02
CA SER A 754 -15.38 -10.23 32.66
C SER A 754 -16.55 -10.92 31.97
N GLU A 755 -16.40 -12.19 31.57
CA GLU A 755 -17.44 -12.94 30.85
C GLU A 755 -17.59 -14.36 31.42
N GLY A 756 -18.55 -14.52 32.35
CA GLY A 756 -18.89 -15.80 32.97
C GLY A 756 -17.78 -16.33 33.90
N GLN A 757 -16.89 -17.15 33.35
CA GLN A 757 -15.69 -17.69 34.01
C GLN A 757 -14.40 -17.35 33.26
N GLY A 758 -14.50 -16.51 32.23
CA GLY A 758 -13.40 -16.11 31.36
C GLY A 758 -13.30 -14.60 31.18
N ILE A 759 -12.48 -14.19 30.21
CA ILE A 759 -12.23 -12.80 29.87
C ILE A 759 -12.55 -12.58 28.40
N ASN A 760 -13.34 -11.55 28.13
CA ASN A 760 -13.66 -11.05 26.80
C ASN A 760 -12.67 -9.92 26.46
N THR A 761 -11.85 -10.12 25.41
CA THR A 761 -10.91 -9.12 24.89
C THR A 761 -11.55 -8.34 23.74
N HIS A 762 -12.10 -7.18 24.04
CA HIS A 762 -12.87 -6.40 23.06
C HIS A 762 -11.99 -5.35 22.37
N PHE A 763 -11.69 -5.57 21.10
CA PHE A 763 -10.79 -4.72 20.32
C PHE A 763 -11.54 -3.61 19.60
N LYS A 764 -11.19 -2.35 19.88
CA LYS A 764 -11.66 -1.15 19.19
C LYS A 764 -10.53 -0.51 18.39
N SER A 765 -10.81 -0.02 17.19
CA SER A 765 -9.82 0.58 16.28
C SER A 765 -9.55 2.05 16.63
N PHE A 766 -8.29 2.41 16.84
CA PHE A 766 -7.88 3.79 17.08
C PHE A 766 -6.59 4.12 16.30
N PRO A 767 -6.43 5.37 15.80
CA PRO A 767 -5.25 5.77 15.05
C PRO A 767 -4.04 5.97 15.98
N SER A 768 -3.36 4.87 16.30
CA SER A 768 -2.22 4.80 17.22
C SER A 768 -2.53 5.36 18.62
N PRO A 769 -3.33 4.65 19.43
CA PRO A 769 -3.68 5.08 20.78
C PRO A 769 -2.48 5.01 21.73
N MET A 770 -2.37 5.99 22.61
CA MET A 770 -1.26 6.18 23.56
C MET A 770 -1.81 6.27 24.99
N GLY A 771 -1.56 7.33 25.75
CA GLY A 771 -2.10 7.48 27.12
C GLY A 771 -3.63 7.36 27.20
N VAL A 772 -4.14 6.80 28.29
CA VAL A 772 -5.58 6.61 28.57
C VAL A 772 -5.92 7.00 30.01
N ALA A 773 -7.02 7.73 30.22
CA ALA A 773 -7.48 8.14 31.54
C ALA A 773 -8.98 7.94 31.72
N ALA A 774 -9.39 7.35 32.84
CA ALA A 774 -10.80 7.23 33.23
C ALA A 774 -11.08 8.01 34.53
N GLN A 775 -12.24 8.66 34.62
CA GLN A 775 -12.71 9.31 35.84
C GLN A 775 -14.24 9.35 35.85
N GLY A 776 -14.85 8.49 36.67
CA GLY A 776 -16.31 8.32 36.71
C GLY A 776 -16.85 7.90 35.34
N ASP A 777 -17.92 8.55 34.90
CA ASP A 777 -18.53 8.32 33.58
C ASP A 777 -17.72 8.91 32.40
N ARG A 778 -16.47 9.39 32.59
CA ARG A 778 -15.59 9.92 31.52
C ARG A 778 -14.39 9.02 31.23
N LEU A 779 -14.03 8.90 29.95
CA LEU A 779 -12.85 8.19 29.44
C LEU A 779 -12.16 9.04 28.36
N ALA A 780 -10.91 9.41 28.57
CA ALA A 780 -10.07 10.09 27.58
C ALA A 780 -9.05 9.11 26.98
N ILE A 781 -8.83 9.22 25.67
CA ILE A 781 -7.91 8.37 24.90
C ILE A 781 -7.05 9.27 24.00
N ALA A 782 -5.75 9.29 24.23
CA ALA A 782 -4.80 9.98 23.37
C ALA A 782 -4.45 9.15 22.13
N THR A 783 -4.17 9.83 21.02
CA THR A 783 -3.80 9.25 19.72
C THR A 783 -2.64 10.04 19.10
N ALA A 784 -2.01 9.53 18.03
CA ALA A 784 -0.83 10.15 17.44
C ALA A 784 -1.00 11.59 16.91
N ARG A 785 -2.22 12.14 16.84
CA ARG A 785 -2.50 13.52 16.38
C ARG A 785 -3.50 14.31 17.23
N GLY A 786 -3.98 13.75 18.34
CA GLY A 786 -5.05 14.37 19.13
C GLY A 786 -5.60 13.47 20.24
N LEU A 787 -6.59 13.96 20.96
CA LEU A 787 -7.27 13.23 22.04
C LEU A 787 -8.77 13.15 21.79
N TRP A 788 -9.38 12.04 22.19
CA TRP A 788 -10.82 11.84 22.23
C TRP A 788 -11.31 11.80 23.67
N GLU A 789 -12.39 12.51 23.97
CA GLU A 789 -13.10 12.42 25.25
C GLU A 789 -14.45 11.72 25.04
N TYR A 790 -14.67 10.63 25.77
CA TYR A 790 -15.87 9.81 25.76
C TYR A 790 -16.63 9.94 27.07
N HIS A 791 -17.96 10.00 26.99
CA HIS A 791 -18.85 10.02 28.15
C HIS A 791 -19.76 8.79 28.09
N ASN A 792 -19.96 8.11 29.22
CA ASN A 792 -20.82 6.94 29.34
C ASN A 792 -22.30 7.31 29.13
N GLN A 793 -23.00 6.58 28.27
CA GLN A 793 -24.42 6.77 27.95
C GLN A 793 -25.22 5.50 28.23
N ARG A 794 -25.80 5.41 29.43
CA ARG A 794 -26.52 4.21 29.89
C ARG A 794 -27.74 3.86 29.02
N GLY A 795 -28.45 4.86 28.48
CA GLY A 795 -29.55 4.63 27.55
C GLY A 795 -29.09 4.00 26.23
N VAL A 796 -27.93 4.41 25.71
CA VAL A 796 -27.32 3.76 24.54
C VAL A 796 -26.90 2.32 24.90
N ALA A 797 -26.24 2.12 26.04
CA ALA A 797 -25.81 0.79 26.51
C ALA A 797 -26.97 -0.21 26.61
N GLN A 798 -28.12 0.22 27.15
CA GLN A 798 -29.33 -0.60 27.25
C GLN A 798 -29.90 -0.98 25.88
N ALA A 799 -29.79 -0.09 24.88
CA ALA A 799 -30.26 -0.32 23.52
C ALA A 799 -29.28 -1.12 22.64
N LEU A 800 -28.04 -1.35 23.07
CA LEU A 800 -27.05 -2.09 22.28
C LEU A 800 -27.41 -3.59 22.17
N PRO A 801 -27.40 -4.18 20.96
CA PRO A 801 -27.57 -5.61 20.79
C PRO A 801 -26.30 -6.39 21.21
N PRO A 802 -26.42 -7.53 21.93
CA PRO A 802 -27.66 -8.08 22.49
C PRO A 802 -28.14 -7.28 23.71
N VAL A 803 -29.42 -6.91 23.67
CA VAL A 803 -30.06 -5.99 24.63
C VAL A 803 -29.88 -6.47 26.07
N GLY A 804 -29.47 -5.56 26.95
CA GLY A 804 -29.24 -5.83 28.37
C GLY A 804 -27.88 -6.45 28.72
N ARG A 805 -26.98 -6.71 27.76
CA ARG A 805 -25.61 -7.23 28.04
C ARG A 805 -24.62 -6.15 28.49
N HIS A 806 -24.80 -4.90 28.07
CA HIS A 806 -23.87 -3.81 28.31
C HIS A 806 -24.31 -2.93 29.49
N ASP A 807 -23.43 -2.72 30.47
CA ASP A 807 -23.66 -1.86 31.64
C ASP A 807 -23.21 -0.41 31.45
N ALA A 808 -22.32 -0.18 30.49
CA ALA A 808 -21.88 1.14 30.03
C ALA A 808 -21.67 1.17 28.52
N CYS A 809 -21.74 2.36 27.94
CA CYS A 809 -21.39 2.62 26.55
C CYS A 809 -20.70 3.98 26.47
N PHE A 810 -19.39 3.99 26.26
CA PHE A 810 -18.60 5.20 26.11
C PHE A 810 -18.80 5.77 24.70
N VAL A 811 -19.44 6.93 24.61
CA VAL A 811 -19.79 7.63 23.36
C VAL A 811 -18.93 8.89 23.23
N PRO A 812 -18.30 9.16 22.06
CA PRO A 812 -17.41 10.31 21.89
C PRO A 812 -18.17 11.63 22.01
N ARG A 813 -17.56 12.62 22.67
CA ARG A 813 -18.15 13.95 22.88
C ARG A 813 -17.23 15.08 22.44
N ASN A 814 -15.94 15.04 22.81
CA ASN A 814 -14.95 16.01 22.38
C ASN A 814 -13.83 15.34 21.56
N GLN A 815 -13.31 16.05 20.56
CA GLN A 815 -12.04 15.73 19.90
C GLN A 815 -11.13 16.96 19.97
N PHE A 816 -9.90 16.77 20.44
CA PHE A 816 -8.88 17.82 20.52
C PHE A 816 -7.75 17.49 19.53
N LEU A 817 -7.51 18.35 18.54
CA LEU A 817 -6.47 18.15 17.53
C LEU A 817 -5.16 18.82 17.94
N THR A 818 -4.21 18.01 18.43
CA THR A 818 -2.91 18.47 18.96
C THR A 818 -1.79 18.46 17.92
N GLY A 819 -1.93 17.66 16.86
CA GLY A 819 -0.80 17.21 16.07
C GLY A 819 0.08 16.20 16.82
N ASP A 820 1.17 15.75 16.20
CA ASP A 820 2.13 14.82 16.84
C ASP A 820 2.96 15.54 17.90
N ILE A 821 2.40 15.62 19.11
CA ILE A 821 3.10 16.06 20.33
C ILE A 821 3.68 14.89 21.14
N ARG A 822 3.55 13.65 20.63
CA ARG A 822 3.88 12.40 21.34
C ARG A 822 3.31 12.38 22.77
N VAL A 823 1.99 12.35 22.87
CA VAL A 823 1.30 12.22 24.17
C VAL A 823 1.73 10.91 24.82
N HIS A 824 2.40 10.97 25.98
CA HIS A 824 2.78 9.75 26.70
C HIS A 824 1.67 9.26 27.61
N GLU A 825 1.16 10.18 28.43
CA GLU A 825 0.24 9.88 29.51
C GLU A 825 -0.71 11.07 29.69
N ILE A 826 -1.91 10.80 30.18
CA ILE A 826 -2.96 11.79 30.38
C ILE A 826 -3.65 11.53 31.71
N ALA A 827 -4.21 12.57 32.33
CA ALA A 827 -5.02 12.43 33.53
C ALA A 827 -6.00 13.58 33.71
N TYR A 828 -7.13 13.30 34.34
CA TYR A 828 -8.06 14.33 34.78
C TYR A 828 -7.54 15.01 36.05
N THR A 829 -7.70 16.32 36.10
CA THR A 829 -7.35 17.20 37.22
C THR A 829 -8.52 18.16 37.49
N ASP A 830 -8.45 18.93 38.59
CA ASP A 830 -9.41 20.01 38.88
C ASP A 830 -9.46 21.06 37.75
N GLN A 831 -8.39 21.17 36.95
CA GLN A 831 -8.26 22.08 35.81
C GLN A 831 -8.62 21.42 34.45
N GLY A 832 -9.21 20.22 34.47
CA GLY A 832 -9.55 19.43 33.28
C GLY A 832 -8.47 18.42 32.91
N LEU A 833 -8.41 18.04 31.62
CA LEU A 833 -7.50 16.99 31.13
C LEU A 833 -6.08 17.54 30.95
N CYS A 834 -5.13 17.01 31.73
CA CYS A 834 -3.71 17.27 31.59
C CYS A 834 -3.05 16.22 30.68
N VAL A 835 -2.06 16.66 29.90
CA VAL A 835 -1.40 15.89 28.84
C VAL A 835 0.12 15.97 29.00
N VAL A 836 0.80 14.82 29.10
CA VAL A 836 2.27 14.74 29.01
C VAL A 836 2.68 14.86 27.55
N ASN A 837 3.20 16.04 27.19
CA ASN A 837 3.70 16.36 25.86
C ASN A 837 5.20 16.02 25.80
N THR A 838 5.52 14.76 25.49
CA THR A 838 6.91 14.27 25.42
C THR A 838 7.75 15.09 24.44
N ARG A 839 7.18 15.39 23.26
CA ARG A 839 7.92 16.02 22.15
C ARG A 839 8.41 17.42 22.48
N PHE A 840 7.62 18.20 23.22
CA PHE A 840 8.00 19.53 23.71
C PHE A 840 8.45 19.52 25.19
N SER A 841 8.59 18.34 25.81
CA SER A 841 9.11 18.16 27.18
C SER A 841 8.36 18.98 28.26
N CYS A 842 7.03 19.05 28.15
CA CYS A 842 6.17 19.84 29.04
C CYS A 842 4.85 19.12 29.40
N LEU A 843 4.20 19.55 30.48
CA LEU A 843 2.78 19.28 30.72
C LEU A 843 1.94 20.32 29.99
N SER A 844 0.87 19.88 29.34
CA SER A 844 -0.02 20.71 28.53
C SER A 844 -1.50 20.52 28.92
N GLY A 845 -2.29 21.58 28.79
CA GLY A 845 -3.75 21.53 28.80
C GLY A 845 -4.33 21.80 27.41
N LEU A 846 -5.66 21.78 27.32
CA LEU A 846 -6.43 21.92 26.07
C LEU A 846 -7.50 23.02 26.28
N ASP A 847 -7.70 23.89 25.29
CA ASP A 847 -8.65 25.03 25.39
C ASP A 847 -9.54 25.27 24.15
N GLY A 848 -9.38 24.47 23.10
CA GLY A 848 -10.15 24.60 21.85
C GLY A 848 -9.69 25.73 20.91
N VAL A 849 -8.73 26.56 21.32
CA VAL A 849 -8.12 27.62 20.50
C VAL A 849 -6.73 27.22 20.03
N HIS A 850 -5.95 26.60 20.90
CA HIS A 850 -4.58 26.17 20.64
C HIS A 850 -4.50 24.65 20.47
N SER A 851 -3.55 24.17 19.66
CA SER A 851 -3.25 22.73 19.54
C SER A 851 -2.89 22.11 20.90
N PHE A 852 -2.21 22.87 21.75
CA PHE A 852 -2.03 22.59 23.18
C PHE A 852 -1.61 23.88 23.89
N VAL A 853 -1.88 23.99 25.19
CA VAL A 853 -1.41 25.10 26.03
C VAL A 853 -0.39 24.57 27.04
N PRO A 854 0.91 24.93 26.94
CA PRO A 854 1.90 24.59 27.95
C PRO A 854 1.46 25.11 29.34
N ARG A 855 1.50 24.24 30.35
CA ARG A 855 1.17 24.59 31.74
C ARG A 855 2.37 24.51 32.68
N TRP A 856 3.31 23.61 32.40
CA TRP A 856 4.50 23.37 33.24
C TRP A 856 5.61 22.70 32.41
N GLN A 857 6.88 23.00 32.72
CA GLN A 857 8.03 22.24 32.23
C GLN A 857 9.11 22.13 33.32
N PRO A 858 10.01 21.13 33.26
CA PRO A 858 11.13 21.03 34.20
C PRO A 858 12.04 22.28 34.14
N LYS A 859 12.55 22.74 35.29
CA LYS A 859 13.40 23.96 35.38
C LYS A 859 14.63 23.95 34.46
N PHE A 860 15.14 22.78 34.10
CA PHE A 860 16.30 22.61 33.22
C PHE A 860 15.96 22.69 31.73
N ILE A 861 14.69 22.58 31.32
CA ILE A 861 14.29 22.75 29.92
C ILE A 861 14.27 24.25 29.59
N THR A 862 15.22 24.71 28.79
CA THR A 862 15.35 26.16 28.47
C THR A 862 14.43 26.61 27.35
N LYS A 863 13.89 25.69 26.54
CA LYS A 863 13.08 26.01 25.36
C LYS A 863 11.98 24.99 25.07
N LEU A 864 10.83 25.51 24.63
CA LEU A 864 9.70 24.74 24.10
C LEU A 864 9.96 24.30 22.64
N GLU A 865 10.99 23.48 22.41
CA GLU A 865 11.36 22.95 21.08
C GLU A 865 10.82 21.52 20.88
N ALA A 866 10.34 21.19 19.67
CA ALA A 866 9.70 19.92 19.30
C ALA A 866 10.66 18.71 19.18
N THR A 867 11.60 18.59 20.11
CA THR A 867 12.87 17.85 20.00
C THR A 867 13.07 16.72 21.02
N ASP A 868 12.07 16.41 21.86
CA ASP A 868 12.07 15.25 22.78
C ASP A 868 13.35 15.19 23.66
N ARG A 869 13.55 16.21 24.51
CA ARG A 869 14.85 16.47 25.17
C ARG A 869 15.07 15.53 26.36
N CYS A 870 14.15 15.54 27.32
CA CYS A 870 14.22 14.75 28.56
C CYS A 870 13.35 13.48 28.58
N HIS A 871 12.48 13.32 27.58
CA HIS A 871 11.41 12.31 27.55
C HIS A 871 10.54 12.31 28.83
N LEU A 872 9.96 13.47 29.15
CA LEU A 872 8.84 13.57 30.09
C LEU A 872 7.74 12.60 29.65
N ASN A 873 7.42 11.60 30.48
CA ASN A 873 6.71 10.39 30.02
C ASN A 873 5.60 9.86 30.95
N GLY A 874 5.38 10.47 32.12
CA GLY A 874 4.35 10.02 33.07
C GLY A 874 4.05 11.09 34.13
N LEU A 875 2.89 10.98 34.78
CA LEU A 875 2.40 11.99 35.74
C LEU A 875 1.64 11.35 36.91
N THR A 876 1.66 12.00 38.08
CA THR A 876 0.86 11.63 39.25
C THR A 876 -0.10 12.76 39.63
N VAL A 877 -1.37 12.41 39.82
CA VAL A 877 -2.40 13.28 40.41
C VAL A 877 -2.65 12.82 41.85
N ILE A 878 -2.74 13.78 42.78
CA ILE A 878 -3.19 13.60 44.17
C ILE A 878 -4.21 14.69 44.45
N ASP A 879 -5.37 14.33 45.01
CA ASP A 879 -6.46 15.27 45.38
C ASP A 879 -6.78 16.30 44.28
N GLY A 880 -6.97 15.80 43.05
CA GLY A 880 -7.29 16.60 41.87
C GLY A 880 -6.11 17.34 41.24
N LYS A 881 -4.92 17.35 41.86
CA LYS A 881 -3.78 18.21 41.50
C LYS A 881 -2.57 17.40 41.04
N LEU A 882 -1.84 17.94 40.07
CA LEU A 882 -0.57 17.39 39.61
C LEU A 882 0.47 17.49 40.73
N ARG A 883 1.06 16.35 41.13
CA ARG A 883 2.05 16.28 42.21
C ARG A 883 3.45 15.94 41.71
N PHE A 884 3.56 14.90 40.88
CA PHE A 884 4.84 14.37 40.39
C PHE A 884 4.80 14.11 38.88
N VAL A 885 5.96 14.07 38.24
CA VAL A 885 6.15 13.59 36.87
C VAL A 885 7.41 12.75 36.73
N SER A 886 7.46 11.86 35.75
CA SER A 886 8.66 11.10 35.38
C SER A 886 9.30 11.63 34.09
N CYS A 887 10.64 11.59 34.05
CA CYS A 887 11.45 11.80 32.84
C CYS A 887 12.49 10.68 32.71
N LEU A 888 12.86 10.31 31.48
CA LEU A 888 13.94 9.33 31.26
C LEU A 888 15.35 9.90 31.52
N ALA A 889 15.54 11.22 31.43
CA ALA A 889 16.81 11.86 31.81
C ALA A 889 16.64 13.34 32.19
N GLN A 890 17.43 13.82 33.14
CA GLN A 890 17.60 15.25 33.42
C GLN A 890 18.54 15.90 32.39
N THR A 891 18.01 16.25 31.21
CA THR A 891 18.79 16.84 30.10
C THR A 891 17.99 17.82 29.25
N ASP A 892 18.68 18.82 28.70
CA ASP A 892 18.13 19.85 27.79
C ASP A 892 18.78 19.78 26.39
N THR A 893 19.23 18.59 25.98
CA THR A 893 19.76 18.32 24.64
C THR A 893 18.69 17.62 23.78
N PRO A 894 18.48 17.99 22.50
CA PRO A 894 17.60 17.27 21.57
C PRO A 894 17.84 15.76 21.59
N GLY A 895 16.86 15.00 22.08
CA GLY A 895 16.95 13.54 22.18
C GLY A 895 17.94 12.96 23.18
N GLY A 896 18.59 13.77 24.02
CA GLY A 896 19.75 13.39 24.85
C GLY A 896 19.49 12.28 25.88
N TRP A 897 18.23 12.06 26.26
CA TRP A 897 17.84 10.99 27.18
C TRP A 897 18.24 9.57 26.74
N ARG A 898 18.53 9.36 25.45
CA ARG A 898 18.89 8.05 24.89
C ARG A 898 20.19 7.48 25.45
N GLU A 899 21.12 8.35 25.84
CA GLU A 899 22.43 7.97 26.39
C GLU A 899 22.34 7.61 27.88
N HIS A 900 21.37 8.17 28.60
CA HIS A 900 21.16 7.98 30.04
C HIS A 900 19.94 7.08 30.37
N LYS A 901 19.43 6.32 29.40
CA LYS A 901 18.20 5.54 29.56
C LYS A 901 18.27 4.44 30.64
N ALA A 902 19.46 4.02 31.06
CA ALA A 902 19.65 2.94 32.04
C ALA A 902 19.52 3.40 33.50
N ASP A 903 19.85 4.66 33.78
CA ASP A 903 20.13 5.18 35.12
C ASP A 903 19.81 6.69 35.30
N GLY A 904 19.68 7.47 34.22
CA GLY A 904 19.41 8.91 34.29
C GLY A 904 17.98 9.30 34.68
N GLY A 905 17.09 8.33 34.89
CA GLY A 905 15.67 8.57 35.14
C GLY A 905 15.41 9.30 36.46
N VAL A 906 14.43 10.20 36.43
CA VAL A 906 14.06 11.05 37.58
C VAL A 906 12.55 11.10 37.80
N ILE A 907 12.14 11.28 39.06
CA ILE A 907 10.81 11.80 39.41
C ILE A 907 10.97 13.24 39.89
N ILE A 908 10.17 14.16 39.36
CA ILE A 908 10.21 15.59 39.67
C ILE A 908 8.92 15.99 40.38
N ASP A 909 9.05 16.74 41.48
CA ASP A 909 7.95 17.43 42.15
C ASP A 909 7.45 18.59 41.28
N VAL A 910 6.15 18.60 40.95
CA VAL A 910 5.58 19.63 40.05
C VAL A 910 5.56 21.02 40.70
N ALA A 911 5.48 21.11 42.03
CA ALA A 911 5.36 22.37 42.75
C ALA A 911 6.74 22.99 43.06
N SER A 912 7.72 22.21 43.53
CA SER A 912 9.08 22.73 43.77
C SER A 912 9.99 22.64 42.53
N HIS A 913 9.64 21.82 41.54
CA HIS A 913 10.49 21.41 40.41
C HIS A 913 11.80 20.71 40.84
N GLU A 914 11.84 20.11 42.03
CA GLU A 914 13.00 19.36 42.53
C GLU A 914 12.87 17.87 42.18
N CYS A 915 14.00 17.21 41.93
CA CYS A 915 14.03 15.77 41.68
C CYS A 915 13.91 15.02 43.02
N VAL A 916 12.73 14.46 43.30
CA VAL A 916 12.45 13.67 44.52
C VAL A 916 12.90 12.21 44.41
N ALA A 917 13.27 11.76 43.21
CA ALA A 917 14.01 10.52 42.99
C ALA A 917 14.89 10.64 41.74
N THR A 918 16.04 9.96 41.76
CA THR A 918 17.06 9.97 40.70
C THR A 918 17.75 8.61 40.62
N GLY A 919 18.32 8.23 39.49
CA GLY A 919 19.01 6.94 39.34
C GLY A 919 18.11 5.84 38.74
N LEU A 920 16.93 6.19 38.22
CA LEU A 920 15.86 5.25 37.90
C LEU A 920 15.99 4.66 36.48
N SER A 921 15.75 3.36 36.35
CA SER A 921 15.88 2.70 35.04
C SER A 921 14.60 2.80 34.21
N MET A 922 14.53 3.83 33.36
CA MET A 922 13.35 4.18 32.56
C MET A 922 12.04 4.27 33.38
N PRO A 923 11.90 5.23 34.31
CA PRO A 923 10.69 5.38 35.12
C PRO A 923 9.48 5.73 34.24
N HIS A 924 8.37 5.01 34.40
CA HIS A 924 7.08 5.27 33.75
C HIS A 924 5.92 5.19 34.74
N SER A 925 4.79 5.80 34.36
CA SER A 925 3.50 5.72 35.06
C SER A 925 3.58 5.84 36.58
N PRO A 926 4.13 6.95 37.11
CA PRO A 926 4.19 7.17 38.55
C PRO A 926 2.77 7.36 39.12
N ARG A 927 2.47 6.72 40.24
CA ARG A 927 1.12 6.71 40.85
C ARG A 927 1.21 6.90 42.36
N TRP A 928 0.24 7.63 42.92
CA TRP A 928 0.02 7.65 44.35
C TRP A 928 -1.01 6.58 44.72
N TYR A 929 -0.65 5.65 45.60
CA TYR A 929 -1.58 4.62 46.08
C TYR A 929 -1.19 4.12 47.48
N GLN A 930 -2.17 4.06 48.39
CA GLN A 930 -1.98 3.70 49.80
C GLN A 930 -0.84 4.50 50.45
N ASP A 931 -0.91 5.82 50.32
CA ASP A 931 0.02 6.83 50.85
C ASP A 931 1.50 6.62 50.48
N ARG A 932 1.72 6.02 49.30
CA ARG A 932 3.03 5.73 48.73
C ARG A 932 3.09 6.17 47.28
N LEU A 933 4.27 6.64 46.86
CA LEU A 933 4.60 6.86 45.46
C LEU A 933 5.14 5.56 44.86
N TRP A 934 4.46 5.06 43.84
CA TRP A 934 4.84 3.88 43.06
C TRP A 934 5.32 4.31 41.68
N VAL A 935 6.23 3.54 41.09
CA VAL A 935 6.76 3.75 39.74
C VAL A 935 7.01 2.41 39.05
N LEU A 936 6.92 2.38 37.72
CA LEU A 936 7.39 1.27 36.89
C LEU A 936 8.81 1.58 36.40
N GLU A 937 9.79 0.79 36.79
CA GLU A 937 11.16 0.89 36.25
C GLU A 937 11.31 -0.05 35.06
N SER A 938 10.95 0.44 33.87
CA SER A 938 10.87 -0.39 32.66
C SER A 938 12.20 -1.00 32.23
N GLY A 939 13.33 -0.39 32.61
CA GLY A 939 14.67 -0.91 32.37
C GLY A 939 15.10 -2.04 33.34
N LEU A 940 14.44 -2.15 34.50
CA LEU A 940 14.58 -3.28 35.43
C LEU A 940 13.45 -4.32 35.31
N GLY A 941 12.31 -3.95 34.72
CA GLY A 941 11.11 -4.79 34.68
C GLY A 941 10.44 -4.92 36.05
N THR A 942 10.46 -3.87 36.89
CA THR A 942 9.96 -3.91 38.27
C THR A 942 8.85 -2.88 38.53
N LEU A 943 7.93 -3.25 39.41
CA LEU A 943 7.14 -2.29 40.19
C LEU A 943 7.99 -1.90 41.40
N SER A 944 8.26 -0.61 41.58
CA SER A 944 9.09 -0.07 42.67
C SER A 944 8.32 0.97 43.49
N GLN A 945 8.58 1.04 44.79
CA GLN A 945 8.15 2.15 45.66
C GLN A 945 9.26 3.20 45.75
N ILE A 946 8.93 4.48 45.69
CA ILE A 946 9.86 5.57 45.98
C ILE A 946 9.76 5.92 47.47
N ASP A 947 10.88 5.83 48.18
CA ASP A 947 11.03 6.46 49.48
C ASP A 947 11.34 7.96 49.28
N LEU A 948 10.36 8.82 49.58
CA LEU A 948 10.47 10.27 49.47
C LEU A 948 11.47 10.89 50.47
N ALA A 949 11.91 10.17 51.51
CA ALA A 949 12.90 10.68 52.46
C ALA A 949 14.35 10.45 52.00
N THR A 950 14.62 9.42 51.20
CA THR A 950 15.97 9.13 50.67
C THR A 950 16.08 9.26 49.14
N GLY A 951 14.98 9.46 48.44
CA GLY A 951 14.89 9.54 46.98
C GLY A 951 15.17 8.23 46.24
N ARG A 952 15.14 7.09 46.95
CA ARG A 952 15.49 5.77 46.43
C ARG A 952 14.26 4.99 45.96
N ALA A 953 14.43 4.28 44.86
CA ALA A 953 13.51 3.21 44.47
C ALA A 953 13.81 1.92 45.25
N HIS A 954 12.76 1.30 45.77
CA HIS A 954 12.76 -0.02 46.38
C HIS A 954 11.92 -0.95 45.50
N PRO A 955 12.54 -1.88 44.75
CA PRO A 955 11.81 -2.89 43.98
C PRO A 955 10.88 -3.69 44.88
N PHE A 956 9.59 -3.67 44.55
CA PHE A 956 8.54 -4.34 45.29
C PHE A 956 8.17 -5.68 44.65
N ALA A 957 8.05 -5.74 43.33
CA ALA A 957 7.81 -6.96 42.58
C ALA A 957 8.49 -6.92 41.21
N GLU A 958 9.03 -8.07 40.78
CA GLU A 958 9.59 -8.26 39.44
C GLU A 958 8.53 -8.81 38.48
N LEU A 959 8.55 -8.36 37.23
CA LEU A 959 7.62 -8.78 36.18
C LEU A 959 8.35 -9.31 34.94
N PRO A 960 7.73 -10.24 34.18
CA PRO A 960 8.38 -10.94 33.08
C PRO A 960 8.37 -10.14 31.75
N GLY A 961 8.68 -8.83 31.79
CA GLY A 961 8.78 -7.99 30.60
C GLY A 961 9.02 -6.50 30.88
N PHE A 962 8.98 -5.68 29.83
CA PHE A 962 9.11 -4.21 29.95
C PHE A 962 7.78 -3.60 30.39
N VAL A 963 7.76 -3.06 31.61
CA VAL A 963 6.55 -2.60 32.28
C VAL A 963 6.16 -1.17 31.85
N ARG A 964 4.88 -0.95 31.49
CA ARG A 964 4.28 0.35 31.16
C ARG A 964 2.77 0.35 31.40
N GLY A 965 2.22 1.49 31.84
CA GLY A 965 0.83 1.61 32.27
C GLY A 965 0.60 0.95 33.63
N LEU A 966 0.15 1.74 34.61
CA LEU A 966 -0.06 1.32 35.99
C LEU A 966 -1.42 1.80 36.50
N ALA A 967 -2.25 0.85 36.93
CA ALA A 967 -3.52 1.09 37.61
C ALA A 967 -3.59 0.28 38.91
N PHE A 968 -4.40 0.72 39.87
CA PHE A 968 -4.54 0.10 41.19
C PHE A 968 -6.01 -0.11 41.58
N VAL A 969 -6.29 -1.20 42.30
CA VAL A 969 -7.64 -1.54 42.79
C VAL A 969 -7.58 -2.50 43.98
N GLY A 970 -8.05 -2.04 45.14
CA GLY A 970 -8.01 -2.83 46.39
C GLY A 970 -6.60 -3.31 46.73
N PRO A 971 -6.35 -4.63 46.83
CA PRO A 971 -5.02 -5.20 47.07
C PRO A 971 -4.19 -5.40 45.80
N TYR A 972 -4.63 -4.93 44.62
CA TYR A 972 -4.00 -5.28 43.34
C TYR A 972 -3.43 -4.08 42.57
N ALA A 973 -2.27 -4.30 41.95
CA ALA A 973 -1.70 -3.46 40.90
C ALA A 973 -1.83 -4.15 39.54
N LEU A 974 -2.35 -3.45 38.53
CA LEU A 974 -2.47 -3.91 37.15
C LEU A 974 -1.44 -3.19 36.28
N ILE A 975 -0.62 -3.98 35.59
CA ILE A 975 0.61 -3.51 34.93
C ILE A 975 0.64 -4.03 33.49
N GLY A 976 0.82 -3.14 32.52
CA GLY A 976 1.03 -3.53 31.12
C GLY A 976 2.48 -3.99 30.88
N LEU A 977 2.66 -5.04 30.09
CA LEU A 977 3.95 -5.54 29.62
C LEU A 977 4.05 -5.40 28.09
N SER A 978 5.26 -5.09 27.63
CA SER A 978 5.62 -4.90 26.23
C SER A 978 6.86 -5.71 25.83
N GLN A 979 6.92 -6.12 24.56
CA GLN A 979 8.05 -6.81 23.98
C GLN A 979 9.17 -5.83 23.64
N ILE A 980 10.38 -6.07 24.14
CA ILE A 980 11.50 -5.16 23.98
C ILE A 980 12.11 -5.27 22.57
N ARG A 981 12.42 -4.11 21.99
CA ARG A 981 13.17 -3.97 20.73
C ARG A 981 14.58 -3.47 20.96
N GLU A 982 15.55 -4.32 20.59
CA GLU A 982 16.99 -4.10 20.72
C GLU A 982 17.46 -2.75 20.15
N GLY A 983 16.96 -2.35 18.97
CA GLY A 983 17.40 -1.14 18.26
C GLY A 983 17.10 0.21 18.94
N VAL A 984 16.31 0.23 20.02
CA VAL A 984 16.08 1.45 20.83
C VAL A 984 16.44 1.19 22.30
N PHE A 985 16.08 0.03 22.82
CA PHE A 985 16.16 -0.31 24.24
C PHE A 985 17.29 -1.27 24.61
N GLY A 986 18.21 -1.58 23.68
CA GLY A 986 19.42 -2.35 24.00
C GLY A 986 20.29 -1.67 25.07
N GLY A 987 20.86 -2.48 25.98
CA GLY A 987 21.66 -2.00 27.12
C GLY A 987 20.89 -1.79 28.43
N LEU A 988 19.73 -2.43 28.62
CA LEU A 988 18.95 -2.37 29.86
C LEU A 988 18.99 -3.73 30.61
N PRO A 989 19.15 -3.78 31.95
CA PRO A 989 19.26 -5.03 32.71
C PRO A 989 18.14 -6.04 32.48
N VAL A 990 16.90 -5.58 32.26
CA VAL A 990 15.74 -6.42 31.94
C VAL A 990 15.96 -7.33 30.72
N MET A 991 16.79 -6.91 29.74
CA MET A 991 17.11 -7.70 28.54
C MET A 991 18.02 -8.91 28.82
N GLU A 992 18.85 -8.84 29.86
CA GLU A 992 19.76 -9.94 30.22
C GLU A 992 19.02 -11.03 31.01
N ARG A 993 18.04 -10.61 31.84
CA ARG A 993 17.24 -11.50 32.68
C ARG A 993 16.12 -12.20 31.91
N ILE A 994 15.46 -11.53 30.95
CA ILE A 994 14.18 -11.97 30.39
C ILE A 994 14.33 -12.45 28.94
N LYS A 995 14.28 -13.78 28.76
CA LYS A 995 14.50 -14.45 27.46
C LYS A 995 13.25 -14.55 26.58
N GLU A 996 12.06 -14.53 27.17
CA GLU A 996 10.79 -14.56 26.43
C GLU A 996 10.22 -13.15 26.23
N ARG A 997 9.77 -12.86 25.00
CA ARG A 997 9.17 -11.57 24.66
C ARG A 997 7.66 -11.62 24.90
N LEU A 998 7.24 -11.20 26.09
CA LEU A 998 5.83 -11.19 26.49
C LEU A 998 5.18 -9.81 26.31
N SER A 999 3.88 -9.82 26.02
CA SER A 999 3.02 -8.63 25.99
C SER A 999 1.64 -8.96 26.56
N GLY A 1000 1.02 -8.04 27.29
CA GLY A 1000 -0.23 -8.31 28.03
C GLY A 1000 -0.31 -7.62 29.39
N VAL A 1001 -1.40 -7.82 30.13
CA VAL A 1001 -1.58 -7.22 31.48
C VAL A 1001 -1.31 -8.26 32.55
N TRP A 1002 -0.47 -7.91 33.52
CA TRP A 1002 -0.18 -8.69 34.72
C TRP A 1002 -0.80 -8.04 35.95
N VAL A 1003 -1.18 -8.86 36.93
CA VAL A 1003 -1.70 -8.40 38.24
C VAL A 1003 -0.73 -8.82 39.33
N VAL A 1004 -0.26 -7.85 40.12
CA VAL A 1004 0.52 -8.07 41.34
C VAL A 1004 -0.37 -7.83 42.55
N ASP A 1005 -0.34 -8.77 43.50
CA ASP A 1005 -0.95 -8.65 44.81
C ASP A 1005 -0.01 -7.91 45.77
N LEU A 1006 -0.52 -6.84 46.41
CA LEU A 1006 0.21 -5.92 47.27
C LEU A 1006 0.36 -6.42 48.71
N GLY A 1007 -0.37 -7.46 49.11
CA GLY A 1007 -0.18 -8.11 50.42
C GLY A 1007 0.95 -9.14 50.41
N THR A 1008 1.24 -9.72 49.25
CA THR A 1008 2.18 -10.84 49.07
C THR A 1008 3.36 -10.55 48.14
N ALA A 1009 3.34 -9.43 47.42
CA ALA A 1009 4.32 -9.03 46.40
C ALA A 1009 4.49 -10.07 45.26
N ARG A 1010 3.41 -10.79 44.93
CA ARG A 1010 3.42 -11.88 43.92
C ARG A 1010 2.46 -11.61 42.76
N ILE A 1011 2.76 -12.20 41.61
CA ILE A 1011 1.85 -12.20 40.47
C ILE A 1011 0.63 -13.08 40.80
N ALA A 1012 -0.55 -12.48 40.88
CA ALA A 1012 -1.81 -13.15 41.16
C ALA A 1012 -2.53 -13.63 39.88
N GLY A 1013 -2.24 -13.01 38.73
CA GLY A 1013 -2.74 -13.44 37.43
C GLY A 1013 -2.17 -12.65 36.27
N PHE A 1014 -2.44 -13.11 35.04
CA PHE A 1014 -2.10 -12.38 33.82
C PHE A 1014 -3.10 -12.66 32.69
N LEU A 1015 -3.12 -11.75 31.71
CA LEU A 1015 -3.62 -11.97 30.36
C LEU A 1015 -2.50 -11.59 29.38
N ARG A 1016 -1.96 -12.59 28.67
CA ARG A 1016 -0.95 -12.44 27.63
C ARG A 1016 -1.64 -12.30 26.28
N PHE A 1017 -1.23 -11.35 25.44
CA PHE A 1017 -1.66 -11.29 24.05
C PHE A 1017 -0.81 -12.17 23.15
N GLU A 1018 -1.41 -12.67 22.07
CA GLU A 1018 -0.75 -13.49 21.06
C GLU A 1018 -0.99 -12.89 19.67
N GLY A 1019 0.01 -13.01 18.80
CA GLY A 1019 -0.02 -12.41 17.46
C GLY A 1019 0.41 -10.94 17.43
N GLN A 1020 -0.46 -10.08 16.88
CA GLN A 1020 -0.10 -8.72 16.47
C GLN A 1020 -0.01 -7.68 17.62
N VAL A 1021 -0.43 -7.99 18.86
CA VAL A 1021 -0.26 -7.08 20.01
C VAL A 1021 1.06 -7.38 20.74
N GLN A 1022 2.11 -6.68 20.31
CA GLN A 1022 3.47 -6.82 20.86
C GLN A 1022 3.85 -5.70 21.84
N GLU A 1023 3.03 -4.64 21.94
CA GLU A 1023 3.33 -3.45 22.74
C GLU A 1023 2.04 -2.89 23.36
N ILE A 1024 2.01 -2.80 24.70
CA ILE A 1024 1.09 -1.98 25.47
C ILE A 1024 1.75 -0.62 25.72
N PHE A 1025 0.96 0.44 25.58
CA PHE A 1025 1.40 1.80 25.82
C PHE A 1025 0.99 2.28 27.21
N ASP A 1026 -0.29 2.14 27.57
CA ASP A 1026 -0.85 2.55 28.86
C ASP A 1026 -2.06 1.67 29.28
N VAL A 1027 -2.45 1.73 30.55
CA VAL A 1027 -3.47 0.89 31.20
C VAL A 1027 -4.32 1.72 32.16
N ALA A 1028 -5.63 1.78 31.94
CA ALA A 1028 -6.60 2.43 32.83
C ALA A 1028 -7.67 1.45 33.34
N LEU A 1029 -8.06 1.61 34.60
CA LEU A 1029 -9.17 0.88 35.21
C LEU A 1029 -10.52 1.54 34.86
N LEU A 1030 -11.56 0.73 34.69
CA LEU A 1030 -12.96 1.15 34.55
C LEU A 1030 -13.77 0.64 35.75
N PRO A 1031 -13.82 1.39 36.88
CA PRO A 1031 -14.38 0.90 38.14
C PRO A 1031 -15.88 0.66 38.06
N GLY A 1032 -16.35 -0.48 38.58
CA GLY A 1032 -17.77 -0.81 38.67
C GLY A 1032 -18.42 -1.29 37.36
N LEU A 1033 -17.67 -1.33 36.25
CA LEU A 1033 -18.13 -1.73 34.93
C LEU A 1033 -17.60 -3.13 34.57
N LEU A 1034 -18.49 -4.09 34.40
CA LEU A 1034 -18.19 -5.49 34.06
C LEU A 1034 -18.13 -5.73 32.55
N PHE A 1035 -19.03 -5.09 31.77
CA PHE A 1035 -19.15 -5.30 30.34
C PHE A 1035 -19.37 -4.00 29.51
N PRO A 1036 -18.49 -2.99 29.67
CA PRO A 1036 -18.60 -1.72 28.96
C PRO A 1036 -18.42 -1.89 27.45
N GLU A 1037 -19.16 -1.09 26.66
CA GLU A 1037 -18.85 -0.85 25.25
C GLU A 1037 -18.14 0.50 25.08
N LEU A 1038 -17.40 0.64 23.97
CA LEU A 1038 -16.78 1.89 23.54
C LEU A 1038 -17.06 2.03 22.04
N LEU A 1039 -17.76 3.10 21.63
CA LEU A 1039 -18.02 3.34 20.22
C LEU A 1039 -16.73 3.86 19.55
N GLU A 1040 -16.46 3.43 18.32
CA GLU A 1040 -15.38 4.01 17.51
C GLU A 1040 -15.79 5.42 17.03
N PRO A 1041 -14.83 6.32 16.72
CA PRO A 1041 -15.16 7.66 16.21
C PRO A 1041 -15.99 7.65 14.92
N GLU A 1042 -15.83 6.61 14.10
CA GLU A 1042 -16.54 6.39 12.85
C GLU A 1042 -17.73 5.41 12.97
N ASP A 1043 -18.18 5.09 14.18
CA ASP A 1043 -19.28 4.13 14.43
C ASP A 1043 -20.63 4.67 13.95
N GLU A 1044 -21.33 3.94 13.08
CA GLU A 1044 -22.58 4.42 12.45
C GLU A 1044 -23.69 4.73 13.46
N ARG A 1045 -23.67 4.09 14.64
CA ARG A 1045 -24.64 4.34 15.72
C ARG A 1045 -24.56 5.77 16.26
N LEU A 1046 -23.48 6.51 15.99
CA LEU A 1046 -23.36 7.94 16.31
C LEU A 1046 -24.34 8.81 15.52
N GLN A 1047 -24.82 8.35 14.35
CA GLN A 1047 -25.83 9.08 13.56
C GLN A 1047 -27.20 9.15 14.26
N SER A 1048 -27.49 8.24 15.20
CA SER A 1048 -28.75 8.16 15.95
C SER A 1048 -28.58 8.30 17.48
N SER A 1049 -27.35 8.40 17.99
CA SER A 1049 -27.04 8.45 19.44
C SER A 1049 -26.97 9.88 20.00
N PHE A 1050 -28.10 10.57 20.01
CA PHE A 1050 -28.24 11.92 20.55
C PHE A 1050 -28.18 11.95 22.09
N VAL A 1051 -27.65 13.03 22.65
CA VAL A 1051 -27.72 13.37 24.08
C VAL A 1051 -28.17 14.81 24.19
N VAL A 1052 -29.25 15.05 24.94
CA VAL A 1052 -29.88 16.35 25.13
C VAL A 1052 -30.06 16.66 26.63
N PRO A 1053 -30.18 17.93 27.03
CA PRO A 1053 -30.44 18.28 28.43
C PRO A 1053 -31.78 17.71 28.93
N ASN A 1054 -31.75 17.11 30.12
CA ASN A 1054 -32.96 16.64 30.81
C ASN A 1054 -33.94 17.81 31.03
N GLY A 1055 -35.21 17.60 30.71
CA GLY A 1055 -36.28 18.61 30.83
C GLY A 1055 -36.74 19.22 29.51
N ILE A 1056 -36.02 19.03 28.41
CA ILE A 1056 -36.49 19.38 27.06
C ILE A 1056 -37.17 18.14 26.45
N ALA A 1057 -38.39 17.85 26.91
CA ALA A 1057 -39.22 16.76 26.40
C ALA A 1057 -40.39 17.32 25.57
N SER A 1058 -40.60 16.71 24.40
CA SER A 1058 -41.79 16.84 23.54
C SER A 1058 -42.32 15.46 23.22
#